data_AF-A0A1H7M246-F1
#
_entry.id   AF-A0A1H7M246-F1
#
_cell.length_a   1.000
_cell.length_b   1.000
_cell.length_c   1.000
_cell.angle_alpha   90.00
_cell.angle_beta   90.00
_cell.angle_gamma   90.00
#
_symmetry.space_group_name_H-M   'P 1'
#
loop_
_entity.id
_entity.type
_entity.pdbx_description
1 polymer ?
#
loop_
_entity_poly.entity_id
_entity_poly.type
_entity_poly.pdbx_seq_one_letter_code
_entity_poly.pdbx_strand_id
1 'polypeptide(L)'
;MNAPRSALPFSAGAVSRPSAEPLLVGESPALQQLIQMVDRVAPTRHALLVTGPTGSGKEVVARRIHARSETPDEPFVDVNCGAIPENLVEAELFGHVRGAFTGASETRAGVFQQVGRGTLFLDEIGELPLAMQPKLLRVLETGSFRPIGASASLRFEGRVVAATHRDLRDAAHAGGFREDLYYRLAVFVLAVPGLDQRGEDIPALVKHFAAQQRRAIDFTPAAMQRLRRHAWPGHVRQLRNLVSRLSVLAPETQVDVDVLDPFLATETVGGEWREQLADRLLLLDGDDKLAAAEYLLIDRALQRTHNNKSAAAALLGVSRKTVERRLKARADRDDEARRLLARAEAHVRAAQFREAVPLLRRCLDSLLKSGEEADARRLRFEANLALAVSLRSVHGWLYPEATAAYAAALAAGDGVCDPGELASVQFGIWTTQLTTLQLSDARATAQDLLQRAQRIDAPARLDEAHVAMTNTLFWLGDSSESLACLARGNLLGIGLDDRRVGAQGLDLAGLALTFEGLACYQTGADDRARHAMTVLIARSGLPNEHALSHVLNLQGAVWLACLFDDVERLGDLAAELVSVAQTAGLAFYQGVGEVFRACWLGAHGPIDEAERLLLDGYNRMIGHGGALFYSFTAWHHGELLLRAGRYRDCEQVLRAALDTVLERQERVYLGELLIVRARALHALGELGQAEQELRSAISTAEALGSVPARIAAATYLADLLAGIGRLADGIQMLERALRGTPPLQAGPVAQRAVAKLAELRHSHSLLS
;
A
#
# COMPACT_ATOMS: atom_id res chain seq x y z
N MET A 1 -37.42 -27.33 -21.55
CA MET A 1 -37.76 -26.33 -20.52
C MET A 1 -37.21 -26.84 -19.19
N ASN A 2 -36.01 -26.40 -18.80
CA ASN A 2 -35.36 -26.77 -17.55
C ASN A 2 -35.22 -25.49 -16.70
N ALA A 3 -35.86 -25.48 -15.53
CA ALA A 3 -35.71 -24.43 -14.53
C ALA A 3 -34.41 -24.64 -13.72
N PRO A 4 -33.68 -23.59 -13.34
CA PRO A 4 -32.47 -23.72 -12.54
C PRO A 4 -32.80 -23.88 -11.05
N ARG A 5 -32.00 -24.73 -10.39
CA ARG A 5 -32.04 -25.03 -8.96
C ARG A 5 -31.63 -23.81 -8.13
N SER A 6 -32.46 -23.43 -7.16
CA SER A 6 -32.16 -22.43 -6.13
C SER A 6 -31.10 -22.93 -5.15
N ALA A 7 -30.07 -22.10 -4.92
CA ALA A 7 -29.06 -22.31 -3.90
C ALA A 7 -29.67 -22.26 -2.48
N LEU A 8 -29.26 -23.18 -1.62
CA LEU A 8 -29.64 -23.23 -0.21
C LEU A 8 -28.93 -22.10 0.56
N PRO A 9 -29.60 -21.41 1.51
CA PRO A 9 -28.95 -20.39 2.32
C PRO A 9 -28.03 -21.02 3.38
N PHE A 10 -26.87 -20.40 3.57
CA PHE A 10 -25.94 -20.65 4.68
C PHE A 10 -26.61 -20.36 6.03
N SER A 11 -26.45 -21.27 6.99
CA SER A 11 -26.97 -21.16 8.36
C SER A 11 -26.30 -20.01 9.12
N ALA A 12 -27.05 -18.95 9.41
CA ALA A 12 -26.65 -17.90 10.35
C ALA A 12 -26.50 -18.45 11.79
N GLY A 13 -25.61 -17.85 12.58
CA GLY A 13 -25.24 -18.30 13.93
C GLY A 13 -26.43 -18.58 14.84
N ALA A 14 -26.36 -19.67 15.59
CA ALA A 14 -27.45 -20.15 16.43
C ALA A 14 -27.66 -19.21 17.63
N VAL A 15 -28.82 -18.57 17.70
CA VAL A 15 -29.26 -17.87 18.91
C VAL A 15 -29.56 -18.92 19.98
N SER A 16 -28.58 -19.20 20.83
CA SER A 16 -28.72 -20.19 21.92
C SER A 16 -29.25 -19.52 23.19
N ARG A 17 -30.36 -20.01 23.74
CA ARG A 17 -30.78 -19.72 25.12
C ARG A 17 -30.09 -20.75 26.04
N PRO A 18 -29.33 -20.35 27.07
CA PRO A 18 -28.57 -21.30 27.86
C PRO A 18 -29.48 -22.11 28.80
N SER A 19 -29.65 -23.39 28.48
CA SER A 19 -30.03 -24.42 29.45
C SER A 19 -28.75 -24.94 30.13
N ALA A 20 -28.55 -24.58 31.41
CA ALA A 20 -27.43 -24.88 32.32
C ALA A 20 -26.12 -24.08 32.14
N GLU A 21 -25.50 -23.69 33.27
CA GLU A 21 -24.23 -22.95 33.35
C GLU A 21 -23.09 -23.78 32.72
N PRO A 22 -22.27 -23.22 31.80
CA PRO A 22 -21.11 -23.91 31.24
C PRO A 22 -20.11 -24.29 32.32
N LEU A 23 -19.87 -25.59 32.49
CA LEU A 23 -18.99 -26.11 33.53
C LEU A 23 -17.52 -26.01 33.11
N LEU A 24 -16.73 -25.21 33.83
CA LEU A 24 -15.27 -25.29 33.80
C LEU A 24 -14.82 -26.44 34.72
N VAL A 25 -14.15 -27.45 34.15
CA VAL A 25 -13.79 -28.68 34.86
C VAL A 25 -12.32 -28.66 35.24
N GLY A 26 -12.04 -28.77 36.54
CA GLY A 26 -10.70 -28.84 37.10
C GLY A 26 -10.58 -28.11 38.45
N GLU A 27 -9.53 -28.44 39.19
CA GLU A 27 -9.20 -27.86 40.51
C GLU A 27 -7.80 -27.25 40.55
N SER A 28 -7.09 -27.25 39.42
CA SER A 28 -5.74 -26.69 39.36
C SER A 28 -5.69 -25.22 39.79
N PRO A 29 -4.62 -24.78 40.48
CA PRO A 29 -4.48 -23.39 40.91
C PRO A 29 -4.63 -22.39 39.76
N ALA A 30 -4.10 -22.71 38.57
CA ALA A 30 -4.21 -21.86 37.38
C ALA A 30 -5.66 -21.70 36.92
N LEU A 31 -6.45 -22.79 36.92
CA LEU A 31 -7.87 -22.71 36.57
C LEU A 31 -8.69 -21.99 37.65
N GLN A 32 -8.39 -22.22 38.92
CA GLN A 32 -9.07 -21.55 40.04
C GLN A 32 -8.84 -20.04 40.03
N GLN A 33 -7.62 -19.60 39.72
CA GLN A 33 -7.31 -18.17 39.52
C GLN A 33 -8.13 -17.57 38.36
N LEU A 34 -8.20 -18.26 37.22
CA LEU A 34 -9.02 -17.83 36.10
C LEU A 34 -10.50 -17.73 36.48
N ILE A 35 -11.06 -18.72 37.19
CA ILE A 35 -12.46 -18.71 37.63
C ILE A 35 -12.72 -17.50 38.54
N GLN A 36 -11.85 -17.24 39.52
CA GLN A 36 -11.99 -16.08 40.40
C GLN A 36 -11.94 -14.75 39.63
N MET A 37 -11.08 -14.64 38.60
CA MET A 37 -11.04 -13.45 37.75
C MET A 37 -12.32 -13.31 36.93
N VAL A 38 -12.78 -14.39 36.30
CA VAL A 38 -14.03 -14.44 35.52
C VAL A 38 -15.21 -13.97 36.39
N ASP A 39 -15.35 -14.52 37.59
CA ASP A 39 -16.47 -14.20 38.49
C ASP A 39 -16.43 -12.73 38.96
N ARG A 40 -15.24 -12.09 39.02
CA ARG A 40 -15.10 -10.65 39.32
C ARG A 40 -15.41 -9.75 38.13
N VAL A 41 -15.02 -10.13 36.92
CA VAL A 41 -15.17 -9.26 35.72
C VAL A 41 -16.49 -9.47 34.98
N ALA A 42 -17.13 -10.63 35.16
CA ALA A 42 -18.39 -10.98 34.50
C ALA A 42 -19.52 -9.97 34.77
N PRO A 43 -19.72 -9.42 35.99
CA PRO A 43 -20.75 -8.40 36.24
C PRO A 43 -20.48 -7.04 35.58
N THR A 44 -19.31 -6.79 35.00
CA THR A 44 -19.01 -5.49 34.36
C THR A 44 -19.51 -5.45 32.91
N ARG A 45 -19.60 -4.26 32.32
CA ARG A 45 -19.93 -4.07 30.88
C ARG A 45 -18.72 -3.83 29.98
N HIS A 46 -17.51 -3.82 30.54
CA HIS A 46 -16.29 -3.59 29.78
C HIS A 46 -16.03 -4.72 28.80
N ALA A 47 -15.40 -4.39 27.67
CA ALA A 47 -14.86 -5.39 26.76
C ALA A 47 -13.84 -6.27 27.48
N LEU A 48 -13.81 -7.55 27.12
CA LEU A 48 -12.88 -8.53 27.68
C LEU A 48 -12.10 -9.19 26.55
N LEU A 49 -10.80 -9.42 26.77
CA LEU A 49 -9.95 -10.19 25.88
C LEU A 49 -9.58 -11.53 26.53
N VAL A 50 -9.97 -12.63 25.92
CA VAL A 50 -9.67 -14.00 26.35
C VAL A 50 -8.53 -14.55 25.51
N THR A 51 -7.35 -14.73 26.10
CA THR A 51 -6.17 -15.25 25.40
C THR A 51 -5.92 -16.70 25.76
N GLY A 52 -5.22 -17.42 24.89
CA GLY A 52 -4.71 -18.74 25.20
C GLY A 52 -4.68 -19.68 24.00
N PRO A 53 -4.04 -20.84 24.13
CA PRO A 53 -3.82 -21.75 23.00
C PRO A 53 -5.12 -22.21 22.32
N THR A 54 -5.00 -22.64 21.07
CA THR A 54 -6.13 -23.22 20.34
C THR A 54 -6.57 -24.53 20.99
N GLY A 55 -7.86 -24.70 21.27
CA GLY A 55 -8.38 -25.89 21.94
C GLY A 55 -8.27 -25.90 23.46
N SER A 56 -7.87 -24.80 24.12
CA SER A 56 -7.81 -24.68 25.58
C SER A 56 -9.18 -24.43 26.26
N GLY A 57 -10.22 -24.04 25.51
CA GLY A 57 -11.57 -23.81 26.03
C GLY A 57 -11.98 -22.34 26.21
N LYS A 58 -11.42 -21.42 25.40
CA LYS A 58 -11.77 -19.98 25.40
C LYS A 58 -13.28 -19.72 25.27
N GLU A 59 -13.98 -20.49 24.43
CA GLU A 59 -15.44 -20.39 24.27
C GLU A 59 -16.20 -20.72 25.57
N VAL A 60 -15.75 -21.72 26.33
CA VAL A 60 -16.39 -22.09 27.62
C VAL A 60 -16.25 -20.94 28.63
N VAL A 61 -15.09 -20.27 28.63
CA VAL A 61 -14.85 -19.07 29.44
C VAL A 61 -15.77 -17.93 29.02
N ALA A 62 -15.91 -17.66 27.72
CA ALA A 62 -16.82 -16.64 27.20
C ALA A 62 -18.29 -16.89 27.57
N ARG A 63 -18.74 -18.15 27.45
CA ARG A 63 -20.11 -18.53 27.86
C ARG A 63 -20.31 -18.42 29.38
N ARG A 64 -19.29 -18.73 30.19
CA ARG A 64 -19.35 -18.52 31.65
C ARG A 64 -19.43 -17.04 32.01
N ILE A 65 -18.64 -16.19 31.35
CA ILE A 65 -18.69 -14.73 31.52
C ILE A 65 -20.12 -14.23 31.26
N HIS A 66 -20.75 -14.69 30.18
CA HIS A 66 -22.11 -14.33 29.85
C HIS A 66 -23.12 -14.80 30.91
N ALA A 67 -23.04 -16.08 31.31
CA ALA A 67 -23.91 -16.67 32.33
C ALA A 67 -23.79 -15.99 33.71
N ARG A 68 -22.66 -15.33 33.99
CA ARG A 68 -22.37 -14.60 35.23
C ARG A 68 -22.46 -13.08 35.07
N SER A 69 -22.96 -12.59 33.93
CA SER A 69 -23.13 -11.16 33.67
C SER A 69 -24.37 -10.60 34.36
N GLU A 70 -24.57 -9.26 34.32
CA GLU A 70 -25.80 -8.61 34.82
C GLU A 70 -27.07 -9.07 34.06
N THR A 71 -26.91 -9.62 32.86
CA THR A 71 -28.00 -9.94 31.94
C THR A 71 -27.80 -11.33 31.31
N PRO A 72 -27.87 -12.42 32.10
CA PRO A 72 -27.62 -13.78 31.62
C PRO A 72 -28.75 -14.33 30.72
N ASP A 73 -29.92 -13.69 30.72
CA ASP A 73 -31.07 -14.05 29.88
C ASP A 73 -31.06 -13.37 28.50
N GLU A 74 -30.14 -12.42 28.28
CA GLU A 74 -29.99 -11.73 26.99
C GLU A 74 -29.24 -12.61 25.97
N PRO A 75 -29.30 -12.31 24.65
CA PRO A 75 -28.66 -13.14 23.63
C PRO A 75 -27.14 -13.29 23.83
N PHE A 76 -26.64 -14.51 23.66
CA PHE A 76 -25.22 -14.78 23.40
C PHE A 76 -25.05 -15.14 21.93
N VAL A 77 -24.31 -14.34 21.17
CA VAL A 77 -24.02 -14.60 19.76
C VAL A 77 -22.52 -14.78 19.60
N ASP A 78 -22.12 -15.93 19.07
CA ASP A 78 -20.75 -16.25 18.72
C ASP A 78 -20.46 -16.03 17.24
N VAL A 79 -19.35 -15.37 16.95
CA VAL A 79 -18.86 -15.11 15.61
C VAL A 79 -17.38 -15.48 15.56
N ASN A 80 -17.02 -16.38 14.64
CA ASN A 80 -15.62 -16.67 14.34
C ASN A 80 -15.15 -15.75 13.21
N CYS A 81 -14.27 -14.81 13.52
CA CYS A 81 -13.77 -13.82 12.56
C CYS A 81 -12.98 -14.45 11.40
N GLY A 82 -12.32 -15.59 11.62
CA GLY A 82 -11.58 -16.31 10.58
C GLY A 82 -12.44 -17.20 9.67
N ALA A 83 -13.70 -17.45 10.03
CA ALA A 83 -14.60 -18.31 9.25
C ALA A 83 -15.47 -17.54 8.25
N ILE A 84 -15.52 -16.20 8.35
CA ILE A 84 -16.33 -15.36 7.46
C ILE A 84 -15.43 -14.86 6.32
N PRO A 85 -15.84 -15.01 5.05
CA PRO A 85 -15.13 -14.41 3.93
C PRO A 85 -14.92 -12.91 4.12
N GLU A 86 -13.73 -12.40 3.81
CA GLU A 86 -13.35 -11.00 4.04
C GLU A 86 -14.30 -10.00 3.38
N ASN A 87 -14.84 -10.33 2.20
CA ASN A 87 -15.81 -9.49 1.50
C ASN A 87 -17.21 -9.47 2.14
N LEU A 88 -17.51 -10.37 3.08
CA LEU A 88 -18.82 -10.49 3.74
C LEU A 88 -18.80 -10.12 5.22
N VAL A 89 -17.62 -10.03 5.84
CA VAL A 89 -17.48 -9.75 7.29
C VAL A 89 -18.18 -8.45 7.71
N GLU A 90 -18.12 -7.41 6.87
CA GLU A 90 -18.77 -6.14 7.16
C GLU A 90 -20.30 -6.28 7.20
N ALA A 91 -20.85 -6.96 6.21
CA ALA A 91 -22.29 -7.16 6.07
C ALA A 91 -22.85 -8.06 7.18
N GLU A 92 -22.09 -9.07 7.62
CA GLU A 92 -22.47 -9.94 8.73
C GLU A 92 -22.40 -9.20 10.08
N LEU A 93 -21.33 -8.45 10.37
CA LEU A 93 -21.19 -7.74 11.65
C LEU A 93 -22.18 -6.57 11.78
N PHE A 94 -22.26 -5.71 10.76
CA PHE A 94 -22.97 -4.42 10.85
C PHE A 94 -24.34 -4.41 10.17
N GLY A 95 -24.63 -5.40 9.31
CA GLY A 95 -25.85 -5.45 8.53
C GLY A 95 -25.80 -4.54 7.30
N HIS A 96 -26.80 -4.63 6.43
CA HIS A 96 -26.91 -3.81 5.24
C HIS A 96 -28.36 -3.49 4.90
N VAL A 97 -28.58 -2.36 4.23
CA VAL A 97 -29.88 -2.04 3.62
C VAL A 97 -29.93 -2.53 2.17
N ARG A 98 -31.16 -2.68 1.65
CA ARG A 98 -31.37 -3.05 0.25
C ARG A 98 -30.63 -2.09 -0.69
N GLY A 99 -29.86 -2.64 -1.62
CA GLY A 99 -29.10 -1.86 -2.61
C GLY A 99 -27.77 -1.30 -2.13
N ALA A 100 -27.29 -1.70 -0.95
CA ALA A 100 -26.01 -1.24 -0.40
C ALA A 100 -24.77 -1.72 -1.20
N PHE A 101 -24.88 -2.86 -1.89
CA PHE A 101 -23.84 -3.42 -2.79
C PHE A 101 -24.48 -4.37 -3.81
N THR A 102 -23.70 -4.81 -4.80
CA THR A 102 -24.14 -5.77 -5.82
C THR A 102 -24.50 -7.12 -5.18
N GLY A 103 -25.79 -7.47 -5.19
CA GLY A 103 -26.33 -8.67 -4.53
C GLY A 103 -27.11 -8.41 -3.23
N ALA A 104 -27.16 -7.16 -2.74
CA ALA A 104 -27.97 -6.77 -1.58
C ALA A 104 -29.47 -6.61 -1.96
N SER A 105 -30.15 -7.73 -2.27
CA SER A 105 -31.56 -7.73 -2.69
C SER A 105 -32.54 -7.41 -1.54
N GLU A 106 -32.12 -7.59 -0.30
CA GLU A 106 -32.92 -7.36 0.91
C GLU A 106 -32.13 -6.58 1.96
N THR A 107 -32.81 -6.08 2.98
CA THR A 107 -32.17 -5.47 4.16
C THR A 107 -31.95 -6.57 5.19
N ARG A 108 -30.73 -6.73 5.69
CA ARG A 108 -30.38 -7.76 6.68
C ARG A 108 -29.76 -7.14 7.92
N ALA A 109 -30.28 -7.52 9.09
CA ALA A 109 -29.74 -7.12 10.38
C ALA A 109 -28.39 -7.80 10.64
N GLY A 110 -27.38 -7.01 11.02
CA GLY A 110 -26.07 -7.51 11.41
C GLY A 110 -26.03 -8.06 12.82
N VAL A 111 -24.93 -8.72 13.16
CA VAL A 111 -24.72 -9.36 14.48
C VAL A 111 -24.84 -8.35 15.63
N PHE A 112 -24.33 -7.13 15.49
CA PHE A 112 -24.47 -6.12 16.54
C PHE A 112 -25.95 -5.80 16.85
N GLN A 113 -26.80 -5.79 15.83
CA GLN A 113 -28.23 -5.57 15.99
C GLN A 113 -28.93 -6.78 16.62
N GLN A 114 -28.51 -8.00 16.25
CA GLN A 114 -29.07 -9.25 16.78
C GLN A 114 -28.73 -9.45 18.26
N VAL A 115 -27.52 -9.06 18.68
CA VAL A 115 -27.08 -9.15 20.08
C VAL A 115 -27.84 -8.16 20.96
N GLY A 116 -28.02 -6.92 20.49
CA GLY A 116 -28.72 -5.87 21.23
C GLY A 116 -28.03 -5.55 22.58
N ARG A 117 -28.62 -6.02 23.67
CA ARG A 117 -28.14 -5.85 25.06
C ARG A 117 -27.37 -7.07 25.59
N GLY A 118 -27.23 -8.10 24.79
CA GLY A 118 -26.56 -9.34 25.15
C GLY A 118 -25.03 -9.31 25.02
N THR A 119 -24.43 -10.49 24.83
CA THR A 119 -22.99 -10.66 24.68
C THR A 119 -22.63 -11.10 23.27
N LEU A 120 -21.77 -10.32 22.62
CA LEU A 120 -21.13 -10.66 21.37
C LEU A 120 -19.77 -11.31 21.67
N PHE A 121 -19.63 -12.58 21.33
CA PHE A 121 -18.37 -13.30 21.39
C PHE A 121 -17.68 -13.29 20.01
N LEU A 122 -16.51 -12.67 19.94
CA LEU A 122 -15.67 -12.62 18.73
C LEU A 122 -14.50 -13.59 18.88
N ASP A 123 -14.62 -14.78 18.32
CA ASP A 123 -13.54 -15.76 18.31
C ASP A 123 -12.55 -15.48 17.18
N GLU A 124 -11.28 -15.76 17.46
CA GLU A 124 -10.13 -15.44 16.59
C GLU A 124 -10.12 -13.98 16.10
N ILE A 125 -10.28 -13.02 17.03
CA ILE A 125 -10.30 -11.58 16.73
C ILE A 125 -9.05 -11.08 15.98
N GLY A 126 -7.92 -11.78 16.13
CA GLY A 126 -6.68 -11.50 15.40
C GLY A 126 -6.74 -11.79 13.90
N GLU A 127 -7.81 -12.40 13.41
CA GLU A 127 -8.10 -12.61 11.98
C GLU A 127 -9.06 -11.54 11.43
N LEU A 128 -9.51 -10.58 12.24
CA LEU A 128 -10.43 -9.54 11.79
C LEU A 128 -9.72 -8.61 10.78
N PRO A 129 -10.24 -8.44 9.55
CA PRO A 129 -9.60 -7.61 8.55
C PRO A 129 -9.35 -6.18 9.02
N LEU A 130 -8.20 -5.60 8.65
CA LEU A 130 -7.78 -4.26 9.09
C LEU A 130 -8.83 -3.18 8.81
N ALA A 131 -9.55 -3.28 7.69
CA ALA A 131 -10.62 -2.35 7.34
C ALA A 131 -11.81 -2.36 8.33
N MET A 132 -12.04 -3.47 9.03
CA MET A 132 -13.12 -3.61 10.02
C MET A 132 -12.71 -3.13 11.41
N GLN A 133 -11.41 -3.10 11.70
CA GLN A 133 -10.90 -2.74 13.02
C GLN A 133 -11.30 -1.31 13.46
N PRO A 134 -11.23 -0.25 12.61
CA PRO A 134 -11.75 1.07 12.97
C PRO A 134 -13.26 1.09 13.24
N LYS A 135 -14.03 0.26 12.53
CA LYS A 135 -15.49 0.18 12.72
C LYS A 135 -15.82 -0.50 14.05
N LEU A 136 -15.14 -1.59 14.39
CA LEU A 136 -15.26 -2.24 15.69
C LEU A 136 -14.83 -1.31 16.83
N LEU A 137 -13.71 -0.59 16.66
CA LEU A 137 -13.24 0.40 17.62
C LEU A 137 -14.34 1.45 17.89
N ARG A 138 -14.95 2.00 16.85
CA ARG A 138 -16.06 2.95 16.98
C ARG A 138 -17.22 2.38 17.80
N VAL A 139 -17.58 1.10 17.61
CA VAL A 139 -18.63 0.47 18.42
C VAL A 139 -18.23 0.39 19.89
N LEU A 140 -16.98 0.00 20.18
CA LEU A 140 -16.47 -0.10 21.55
C LEU A 140 -16.31 1.28 22.22
N GLU A 141 -16.10 2.34 21.44
CA GLU A 141 -15.95 3.71 21.94
C GLU A 141 -17.30 4.40 22.17
N THR A 142 -18.19 4.34 21.18
CA THR A 142 -19.40 5.15 21.17
C THR A 142 -20.69 4.36 21.38
N GLY A 143 -20.62 3.03 21.40
CA GLY A 143 -21.82 2.16 21.46
C GLY A 143 -22.72 2.32 20.24
N SER A 144 -22.19 2.79 19.09
CA SER A 144 -22.97 3.02 17.89
C SER A 144 -22.31 2.43 16.66
N PHE A 145 -23.11 1.86 15.76
CA PHE A 145 -22.67 1.35 14.47
C PHE A 145 -23.62 1.80 13.36
N ARG A 146 -23.23 1.62 12.10
CA ARG A 146 -24.04 1.99 10.94
C ARG A 146 -24.08 0.80 9.97
N PRO A 147 -25.27 0.29 9.61
CA PRO A 147 -25.39 -0.70 8.55
C PRO A 147 -24.89 -0.16 7.20
N ILE A 148 -24.39 -1.03 6.34
CA ILE A 148 -23.90 -0.66 5.01
C ILE A 148 -25.05 -0.03 4.21
N GLY A 149 -24.81 1.15 3.64
CA GLY A 149 -25.79 1.91 2.87
C GLY A 149 -26.84 2.66 3.70
N ALA A 150 -26.86 2.50 5.03
CA ALA A 150 -27.78 3.24 5.90
C ALA A 150 -27.26 4.66 6.20
N SER A 151 -28.16 5.64 6.25
CA SER A 151 -27.85 7.01 6.68
C SER A 151 -27.83 7.16 8.21
N ALA A 152 -28.64 6.38 8.92
CA ALA A 152 -28.77 6.42 10.37
C ALA A 152 -27.82 5.44 11.08
N SER A 153 -27.35 5.84 12.27
CA SER A 153 -26.62 4.96 13.18
C SER A 153 -27.58 4.23 14.13
N LEU A 154 -27.26 2.98 14.44
CA LEU A 154 -27.93 2.14 15.45
C LEU A 154 -27.08 2.10 16.72
N ARG A 155 -27.70 1.79 17.85
CA ARG A 155 -27.02 1.63 19.14
C ARG A 155 -26.78 0.16 19.47
N PHE A 156 -25.62 -0.11 20.06
CA PHE A 156 -25.24 -1.36 20.67
C PHE A 156 -25.05 -1.12 22.17
N GLU A 157 -25.86 -1.78 22.98
CA GLU A 157 -25.89 -1.62 24.45
C GLU A 157 -25.36 -2.87 25.17
N GLY A 158 -24.95 -3.88 24.40
CA GLY A 158 -24.41 -5.14 24.89
C GLY A 158 -22.92 -5.06 25.18
N ARG A 159 -22.32 -6.25 25.35
CA ARG A 159 -20.92 -6.43 25.69
C ARG A 159 -20.17 -7.18 24.59
N VAL A 160 -18.91 -6.84 24.38
CA VAL A 160 -18.00 -7.61 23.52
C VAL A 160 -17.03 -8.45 24.37
N VAL A 161 -16.94 -9.74 24.06
CA VAL A 161 -15.90 -10.65 24.57
C VAL A 161 -15.11 -11.14 23.36
N ALA A 162 -13.85 -10.77 23.25
CA ALA A 162 -12.99 -11.19 22.15
C ALA A 162 -12.05 -12.32 22.58
N ALA A 163 -11.74 -13.25 21.69
CA ALA A 163 -10.79 -14.32 21.95
C ALA A 163 -9.76 -14.50 20.84
N THR A 164 -8.55 -14.91 21.19
CA THR A 164 -7.50 -15.23 20.22
C THR A 164 -6.40 -16.10 20.82
N HIS A 165 -5.70 -16.83 19.96
CA HIS A 165 -4.46 -17.54 20.30
C HIS A 165 -3.18 -16.75 19.94
N ARG A 166 -3.31 -15.64 19.21
CA ARG A 166 -2.19 -14.79 18.77
C ARG A 166 -1.84 -13.74 19.84
N ASP A 167 -0.60 -13.25 19.79
CA ASP A 167 -0.24 -12.04 20.52
C ASP A 167 -0.69 -10.81 19.71
N LEU A 168 -1.77 -10.16 20.17
CA LEU A 168 -2.31 -8.98 19.48
C LEU A 168 -1.41 -7.75 19.61
N ARG A 169 -0.53 -7.69 20.61
CA ARG A 169 0.43 -6.59 20.76
C ARG A 169 1.53 -6.73 19.71
N ASP A 170 2.05 -7.93 19.51
CA ASP A 170 3.01 -8.20 18.43
C ASP A 170 2.38 -8.01 17.05
N ALA A 171 1.13 -8.47 16.87
CA ALA A 171 0.37 -8.21 15.64
C ALA A 171 0.18 -6.71 15.38
N ALA A 172 0.04 -5.90 16.43
CA ALA A 172 -0.03 -4.45 16.30
C ALA A 172 1.31 -3.82 15.89
N HIS A 173 2.42 -4.28 16.48
CA HIS A 173 3.76 -3.84 16.07
C HIS A 173 4.09 -4.20 14.62
N ALA A 174 3.59 -5.34 14.13
CA ALA A 174 3.74 -5.79 12.75
C ALA A 174 2.73 -5.16 11.77
N GLY A 175 1.83 -4.29 12.23
CA GLY A 175 0.82 -3.62 11.40
C GLY A 175 -0.40 -4.49 11.00
N GLY A 176 -0.50 -5.73 11.51
CA GLY A 176 -1.62 -6.64 11.28
C GLY A 176 -2.82 -6.39 12.21
N PHE A 177 -2.65 -5.60 13.25
CA PHE A 177 -3.72 -5.19 14.17
C PHE A 177 -3.55 -3.72 14.57
N ARG A 178 -4.63 -3.01 14.88
CA ARG A 178 -4.52 -1.62 15.33
C ARG A 178 -4.26 -1.55 16.83
N GLU A 179 -3.28 -0.75 17.21
CA GLU A 179 -2.90 -0.54 18.61
C GLU A 179 -4.06 0.06 19.43
N ASP A 180 -4.82 1.01 18.86
CA ASP A 180 -5.97 1.64 19.53
C ASP A 180 -7.08 0.63 19.86
N LEU A 181 -7.41 -0.26 18.91
CA LEU A 181 -8.35 -1.34 19.12
C LEU A 181 -7.86 -2.35 20.17
N TYR A 182 -6.57 -2.67 20.17
CA TYR A 182 -5.98 -3.54 21.19
C TYR A 182 -6.25 -3.00 22.59
N TYR A 183 -5.91 -1.73 22.86
CA TYR A 183 -6.14 -1.14 24.18
C TYR A 183 -7.62 -1.07 24.57
N ARG A 184 -8.52 -0.93 23.59
CA ARG A 184 -9.97 -0.91 23.85
C ARG A 184 -10.55 -2.29 24.14
N LEU A 185 -9.97 -3.35 23.59
CA LEU A 185 -10.36 -4.75 23.88
C LEU A 185 -9.69 -5.28 25.16
N ALA A 186 -8.43 -4.94 25.38
CA ALA A 186 -7.59 -5.44 26.46
C ALA A 186 -7.80 -4.68 27.79
N VAL A 187 -9.02 -4.21 28.06
CA VAL A 187 -9.37 -3.58 29.35
C VAL A 187 -9.21 -4.58 30.49
N PHE A 188 -9.66 -5.82 30.27
CA PHE A 188 -9.34 -6.96 31.10
C PHE A 188 -8.90 -8.12 30.22
N VAL A 189 -7.77 -8.73 30.57
CA VAL A 189 -7.21 -9.87 29.85
C VAL A 189 -7.35 -11.13 30.71
N LEU A 190 -7.98 -12.16 30.16
CA LEU A 190 -8.21 -13.45 30.79
C LEU A 190 -7.42 -14.52 30.04
N ALA A 191 -6.31 -14.96 30.62
CA ALA A 191 -5.47 -16.00 30.03
C ALA A 191 -5.99 -17.40 30.41
N VAL A 192 -6.42 -18.17 29.40
CA VAL A 192 -6.91 -19.54 29.56
C VAL A 192 -5.75 -20.52 29.50
N PRO A 193 -5.45 -21.25 30.59
CA PRO A 193 -4.31 -22.14 30.62
C PRO A 193 -4.48 -23.35 29.68
N GLY A 194 -3.40 -23.67 28.97
CA GLY A 194 -3.29 -24.91 28.20
C GLY A 194 -3.22 -26.13 29.12
N LEU A 195 -3.47 -27.33 28.59
CA LEU A 195 -3.35 -28.57 29.37
C LEU A 195 -1.95 -28.83 29.93
N ASP A 196 -0.92 -28.27 29.32
CA ASP A 196 0.46 -28.27 29.80
C ASP A 196 0.62 -27.51 31.13
N GLN A 197 -0.20 -26.49 31.36
CA GLN A 197 -0.20 -25.68 32.58
C GLN A 197 -1.17 -26.18 33.65
N ARG A 198 -2.05 -27.14 33.32
CA ARG A 198 -3.04 -27.74 34.24
C ARG A 198 -3.21 -29.25 34.04
N GLY A 199 -2.10 -29.97 33.89
CA GLY A 199 -2.12 -31.42 33.65
C GLY A 199 -2.75 -32.25 34.78
N GLU A 200 -2.88 -31.69 35.97
CA GLU A 200 -3.59 -32.29 37.11
C GLU A 200 -5.12 -32.32 36.94
N ASP A 201 -5.68 -31.51 36.05
CA ASP A 201 -7.11 -31.50 35.73
C ASP A 201 -7.51 -32.62 34.74
N ILE A 202 -6.55 -33.30 34.12
CA ILE A 202 -6.80 -34.35 33.11
C ILE A 202 -7.75 -35.44 33.62
N PRO A 203 -7.62 -36.00 34.84
CA PRO A 203 -8.57 -37.00 35.35
C PRO A 203 -10.01 -36.49 35.46
N ALA A 204 -10.19 -35.25 35.94
CA ALA A 204 -11.51 -34.64 36.04
C ALA A 204 -12.12 -34.41 34.65
N LEU A 205 -11.32 -33.94 33.69
CA LEU A 205 -11.73 -33.74 32.30
C LEU A 205 -12.10 -35.06 31.61
N VAL A 206 -11.29 -36.11 31.77
CA VAL A 206 -11.58 -37.43 31.21
C VAL A 206 -12.89 -37.98 31.76
N LYS A 207 -13.09 -37.91 33.09
CA LYS A 207 -14.33 -38.33 33.74
C LYS A 207 -15.54 -37.54 33.20
N HIS A 208 -15.39 -36.23 33.03
CA HIS A 208 -16.43 -35.38 32.48
C HIS A 208 -16.80 -35.76 31.04
N PHE A 209 -15.80 -35.93 30.16
CA PHE A 209 -16.06 -36.30 28.77
C PHE A 209 -16.58 -37.73 28.61
N ALA A 210 -16.13 -38.66 29.46
CA ALA A 210 -16.62 -40.04 29.50
C ALA A 210 -18.11 -40.09 29.87
N ALA A 211 -18.53 -39.28 30.87
CA ALA A 211 -19.93 -39.18 31.29
C ALA A 211 -20.87 -38.61 30.21
N GLN A 212 -20.33 -37.91 29.20
CA GLN A 212 -21.10 -37.38 28.07
C GLN A 212 -21.30 -38.41 26.95
N GLN A 213 -20.60 -39.55 26.99
CA GLN A 213 -20.70 -40.57 25.95
C GLN A 213 -21.91 -41.47 26.18
N ARG A 214 -22.48 -41.98 25.07
CA ARG A 214 -23.61 -42.93 25.13
C ARG A 214 -23.19 -44.29 25.70
N ARG A 215 -21.95 -44.71 25.44
CA ARG A 215 -21.36 -45.94 25.97
C ARG A 215 -20.51 -45.57 27.18
N ALA A 216 -20.77 -46.22 28.31
CA ALA A 216 -19.94 -46.08 29.49
C ALA A 216 -18.50 -46.53 29.17
N ILE A 217 -17.56 -45.65 29.50
CA ILE A 217 -16.13 -45.86 29.33
C ILE A 217 -15.42 -45.39 30.60
N ASP A 218 -14.58 -46.25 31.14
CA ASP A 218 -13.76 -45.99 32.31
C ASP A 218 -12.29 -46.24 31.99
N PHE A 219 -11.38 -45.69 32.79
CA PHE A 219 -9.95 -45.79 32.58
C PHE A 219 -9.29 -46.42 33.80
N THR A 220 -8.36 -47.35 33.58
CA THR A 220 -7.55 -47.90 34.68
C THR A 220 -6.66 -46.80 35.28
N PRO A 221 -6.19 -46.94 36.53
CA PRO A 221 -5.22 -46.00 37.11
C PRO A 221 -3.95 -45.85 36.25
N ALA A 222 -3.50 -46.94 35.61
CA ALA A 222 -2.35 -46.94 34.72
C ALA A 222 -2.61 -46.13 33.43
N ALA A 223 -3.76 -46.34 32.78
CA ALA A 223 -4.18 -45.55 31.62
C ALA A 223 -4.32 -44.05 31.96
N MET A 224 -4.88 -43.74 33.14
CA MET A 224 -4.98 -42.36 33.60
C MET A 224 -3.60 -41.70 33.82
N GLN A 225 -2.66 -42.43 34.41
CA GLN A 225 -1.28 -41.96 34.55
C GLN A 225 -0.61 -41.74 33.19
N ARG A 226 -0.90 -42.61 32.21
CA ARG A 226 -0.40 -42.49 30.83
C ARG A 226 -0.95 -41.26 30.11
N LEU A 227 -2.22 -40.93 30.30
CA LEU A 227 -2.85 -39.70 29.78
C LEU A 227 -2.24 -38.44 30.40
N ARG A 228 -1.97 -38.44 31.71
CA ARG A 228 -1.32 -37.31 32.41
C ARG A 228 0.09 -37.01 31.91
N ARG A 229 0.83 -38.05 31.48
CA ARG A 229 2.20 -37.92 30.96
C ARG A 229 2.26 -37.62 29.46
N HIS A 230 1.14 -37.71 28.76
CA HIS A 230 1.10 -37.44 27.32
C HIS A 230 1.16 -35.93 27.05
N ALA A 231 1.85 -35.53 25.98
CA ALA A 231 1.80 -34.16 25.51
C ALA A 231 0.50 -33.92 24.76
N TRP A 232 -0.19 -32.82 25.07
CA TRP A 232 -1.48 -32.47 24.48
C TRP A 232 -1.39 -31.19 23.65
N PRO A 233 -0.79 -31.23 22.44
CA PRO A 233 -0.65 -30.05 21.58
C PRO A 233 -2.00 -29.44 21.16
N GLY A 234 -3.07 -30.25 21.08
CA GLY A 234 -4.44 -29.76 20.83
C GLY A 234 -5.24 -29.50 22.12
N HIS A 235 -4.57 -29.52 23.27
CA HIS A 235 -5.11 -29.28 24.61
C HIS A 235 -6.44 -30.02 24.87
N VAL A 236 -7.44 -29.34 25.44
CA VAL A 236 -8.69 -29.96 25.89
C VAL A 236 -9.49 -30.54 24.72
N ARG A 237 -9.43 -29.90 23.54
CA ARG A 237 -10.11 -30.40 22.33
C ARG A 237 -9.57 -31.77 21.92
N GLN A 238 -8.25 -31.94 21.94
CA GLN A 238 -7.63 -33.23 21.62
C GLN A 238 -8.01 -34.31 22.63
N LEU A 239 -7.93 -34.00 23.93
CA LEU A 239 -8.31 -34.93 24.99
C LEU A 239 -9.77 -35.38 24.86
N ARG A 240 -10.70 -34.46 24.59
CA ARG A 240 -12.11 -34.77 24.35
C ARG A 240 -12.28 -35.70 23.15
N ASN A 241 -11.61 -35.40 22.03
CA ASN A 241 -11.71 -36.21 20.81
C ASN A 241 -11.16 -37.62 21.03
N LEU A 242 -10.09 -37.79 21.80
CA LEU A 242 -9.58 -39.11 22.17
C LEU A 242 -10.63 -39.89 22.97
N VAL A 243 -11.21 -39.30 24.02
CA VAL A 243 -12.23 -39.98 24.85
C VAL A 243 -13.44 -40.38 24.01
N SER A 244 -13.90 -39.51 23.10
CA SER A 244 -14.99 -39.84 22.17
C SER A 244 -14.63 -41.01 21.26
N ARG A 245 -13.42 -41.02 20.67
CA ARG A 245 -12.97 -42.13 19.81
C ARG A 245 -12.87 -43.44 20.57
N LEU A 246 -12.29 -43.41 21.77
CA LEU A 246 -12.21 -44.60 22.63
C LEU A 246 -13.59 -45.12 23.01
N SER A 247 -14.57 -44.25 23.28
CA SER A 247 -15.94 -44.68 23.60
C SER A 247 -16.61 -45.49 22.48
N VAL A 248 -16.20 -45.26 21.22
CA VAL A 248 -16.72 -45.98 20.05
C VAL A 248 -15.86 -47.20 19.73
N LEU A 249 -14.54 -47.05 19.75
CA LEU A 249 -13.61 -48.02 19.16
C LEU A 249 -12.94 -48.95 20.17
N ALA A 250 -12.98 -48.65 21.47
CA ALA A 250 -12.40 -49.54 22.48
C ALA A 250 -13.21 -50.85 22.54
N PRO A 251 -12.55 -52.02 22.56
CA PRO A 251 -13.24 -53.31 22.61
C PRO A 251 -14.00 -53.50 23.94
N GLU A 252 -13.50 -52.93 25.03
CA GLU A 252 -14.06 -53.08 26.38
C GLU A 252 -14.45 -51.73 26.99
N THR A 253 -15.27 -51.75 28.06
CA THR A 253 -15.68 -50.55 28.80
C THR A 253 -14.55 -49.97 29.64
N GLN A 254 -13.66 -50.81 30.17
CA GLN A 254 -12.48 -50.35 30.91
C GLN A 254 -11.28 -50.27 29.95
N VAL A 255 -10.72 -49.07 29.80
CA VAL A 255 -9.55 -48.80 28.96
C VAL A 255 -8.29 -48.89 29.80
N ASP A 256 -7.43 -49.86 29.48
CA ASP A 256 -6.08 -49.98 30.02
C ASP A 256 -5.02 -49.43 29.04
N VAL A 257 -3.76 -49.37 29.48
CA VAL A 257 -2.64 -48.79 28.72
C VAL A 257 -2.49 -49.45 27.34
N ASP A 258 -2.63 -50.77 27.23
CA ASP A 258 -2.49 -51.51 25.97
C ASP A 258 -3.55 -51.14 24.92
N VAL A 259 -4.75 -50.77 25.38
CA VAL A 259 -5.84 -50.28 24.51
C VAL A 259 -5.63 -48.80 24.19
N LEU A 260 -5.11 -48.01 25.14
CA LEU A 260 -4.90 -46.58 25.00
C LEU A 260 -3.71 -46.23 24.08
N ASP A 261 -2.59 -46.91 24.22
CA ASP A 261 -1.33 -46.57 23.54
C ASP A 261 -1.43 -46.59 22.01
N PRO A 262 -2.12 -47.53 21.36
CA PRO A 262 -2.34 -47.45 19.91
C PRO A 262 -3.05 -46.17 19.47
N PHE A 263 -4.03 -45.67 20.25
CA PHE A 263 -4.76 -44.44 19.92
C PHE A 263 -3.92 -43.19 20.17
N LEU A 264 -2.98 -43.24 21.11
CA LEU A 264 -1.99 -42.19 21.33
C LEU A 264 -0.85 -42.25 20.30
N ALA A 265 -0.45 -43.44 19.86
CA ALA A 265 0.58 -43.68 18.85
C ALA A 265 0.13 -43.28 17.44
N THR A 266 -1.16 -43.49 17.15
CA THR A 266 -1.78 -43.04 15.89
C THR A 266 -1.83 -41.50 15.80
N GLU A 267 -1.80 -40.78 16.93
CA GLU A 267 -1.69 -39.31 16.97
C GLU A 267 -0.24 -38.80 17.10
N THR A 268 0.71 -39.59 17.63
CA THR A 268 2.13 -39.18 17.64
C THR A 268 2.87 -39.53 16.36
N VAL A 269 2.42 -40.50 15.57
CA VAL A 269 2.87 -40.76 14.19
C VAL A 269 1.76 -41.45 13.38
N GLY A 270 0.92 -40.70 12.66
CA GLY A 270 -0.06 -41.32 11.76
C GLY A 270 -0.73 -40.34 10.81
N GLY A 271 -0.88 -40.75 9.54
CA GLY A 271 -1.67 -40.12 8.47
C GLY A 271 -1.53 -38.61 8.35
N GLU A 272 -2.33 -37.88 9.12
CA GLU A 272 -2.39 -36.43 9.16
C GLU A 272 -1.04 -35.75 9.41
N TRP A 273 -0.10 -36.22 10.25
CA TRP A 273 1.22 -35.56 10.33
C TRP A 273 2.05 -35.77 9.06
N ARG A 274 1.99 -36.96 8.46
CA ARG A 274 2.75 -37.26 7.23
C ARG A 274 2.12 -36.56 6.04
N GLU A 275 0.79 -36.48 5.98
CA GLU A 275 0.01 -35.71 5.03
C GLU A 275 0.23 -34.22 5.28
N GLN A 276 0.11 -33.69 6.50
CA GLN A 276 0.41 -32.29 6.82
C GLN A 276 1.88 -31.95 6.57
N LEU A 277 2.83 -32.86 6.82
CA LEU A 277 4.24 -32.64 6.48
C LEU A 277 4.42 -32.68 4.97
N ALA A 278 3.79 -33.62 4.26
CA ALA A 278 3.82 -33.66 2.80
C ALA A 278 3.17 -32.40 2.20
N ASP A 279 2.02 -31.98 2.70
CA ASP A 279 1.30 -30.76 2.34
C ASP A 279 2.17 -29.53 2.65
N ARG A 280 2.81 -29.46 3.82
CA ARG A 280 3.76 -28.39 4.16
C ARG A 280 4.99 -28.40 3.25
N LEU A 281 5.49 -29.56 2.85
CA LEU A 281 6.59 -29.70 1.90
C LEU A 281 6.15 -29.33 0.46
N LEU A 282 4.89 -29.59 0.09
CA LEU A 282 4.29 -29.18 -1.17
C LEU A 282 3.99 -27.68 -1.23
N LEU A 283 3.79 -27.05 -0.07
CA LEU A 283 3.68 -25.60 0.10
C LEU A 283 5.03 -24.86 0.05
N LEU A 284 6.17 -25.55 0.07
CA LEU A 284 7.48 -24.90 -0.13
C LEU A 284 7.52 -24.24 -1.50
N ASP A 285 8.08 -23.04 -1.63
CA ASP A 285 8.17 -22.36 -2.93
C ASP A 285 9.14 -23.04 -3.92
N GLY A 286 8.95 -22.81 -5.22
CA GLY A 286 9.82 -23.30 -6.31
C GLY A 286 9.35 -24.56 -7.04
N ASP A 287 9.96 -24.87 -8.20
CA ASP A 287 9.50 -25.92 -9.11
C ASP A 287 9.87 -27.35 -8.68
N ASP A 288 10.90 -27.51 -7.84
CA ASP A 288 11.41 -28.81 -7.38
C ASP A 288 11.32 -28.92 -5.85
N LYS A 289 10.13 -29.32 -5.37
CA LYS A 289 9.84 -29.46 -3.94
C LYS A 289 10.73 -30.52 -3.26
N LEU A 290 11.18 -31.53 -4.01
CA LEU A 290 12.05 -32.59 -3.49
C LEU A 290 13.44 -32.04 -3.19
N ALA A 291 14.00 -31.25 -4.10
CA ALA A 291 15.27 -30.57 -3.85
C ALA A 291 15.16 -29.60 -2.67
N ALA A 292 14.08 -28.82 -2.56
CA ALA A 292 13.85 -27.92 -1.43
C ALA A 292 13.80 -28.65 -0.09
N ALA A 293 13.05 -29.76 -0.02
CA ALA A 293 12.99 -30.62 1.17
C ALA A 293 14.36 -31.23 1.51
N GLU A 294 15.13 -31.67 0.51
CA GLU A 294 16.48 -32.22 0.67
C GLU A 294 17.42 -31.18 1.29
N TYR A 295 17.41 -29.92 0.82
CA TYR A 295 18.25 -28.86 1.38
C TYR A 295 17.86 -28.50 2.81
N LEU A 296 16.56 -28.38 3.11
CA LEU A 296 16.07 -28.11 4.47
C LEU A 296 16.56 -29.17 5.47
N LEU A 297 16.52 -30.44 5.07
CA LEU A 297 17.00 -31.54 5.90
C LEU A 297 18.51 -31.49 6.10
N ILE A 298 19.27 -31.23 5.03
CA ILE A 298 20.73 -31.09 5.10
C ILE A 298 21.14 -29.94 6.02
N ASP A 299 20.54 -28.76 5.86
CA ASP A 299 20.84 -27.58 6.68
C ASP A 299 20.48 -27.84 8.15
N ARG A 300 19.32 -28.45 8.41
CA ARG A 300 18.91 -28.78 9.78
C ARG A 300 19.84 -29.81 10.43
N ALA A 301 20.31 -30.79 9.65
CA ALA A 301 21.26 -31.78 10.13
C ALA A 301 22.62 -31.15 10.46
N LEU A 302 23.14 -30.29 9.59
CA LEU A 302 24.40 -29.56 9.83
C LEU A 302 24.29 -28.63 11.05
N GLN A 303 23.17 -27.93 11.23
CA GLN A 303 22.93 -27.10 12.42
C GLN A 303 22.97 -27.93 13.71
N ARG A 304 22.26 -29.06 13.74
CA ARG A 304 22.21 -29.96 14.92
C ARG A 304 23.54 -30.61 15.24
N THR A 305 24.44 -30.72 14.27
CA THR A 305 25.75 -31.33 14.44
C THR A 305 26.88 -30.31 14.45
N HIS A 306 26.57 -29.02 14.61
CA HIS A 306 27.55 -27.92 14.61
C HIS A 306 28.51 -27.98 13.40
N ASN A 307 27.93 -28.16 12.21
CA ASN A 307 28.60 -28.25 10.92
C ASN A 307 29.52 -29.48 10.73
N ASN A 308 29.39 -30.50 11.59
CA ASN A 308 30.09 -31.77 11.41
C ASN A 308 29.40 -32.60 10.30
N LYS A 309 30.01 -32.63 9.12
CA LYS A 309 29.50 -33.31 7.91
C LYS A 309 29.34 -34.82 8.09
N SER A 310 30.23 -35.48 8.83
CA SER A 310 30.12 -36.92 9.11
C SER A 310 28.94 -37.22 10.03
N ALA A 311 28.75 -36.41 11.09
CA ALA A 311 27.62 -36.56 11.99
C ALA A 311 26.28 -36.19 11.33
N ALA A 312 26.27 -35.17 10.45
CA ALA A 312 25.09 -34.78 9.70
C ALA A 312 24.66 -35.88 8.72
N ALA A 313 25.61 -36.48 8.00
CA ALA A 313 25.39 -37.64 7.14
C ALA A 313 24.79 -38.83 7.92
N ALA A 314 25.31 -39.12 9.11
CA ALA A 314 24.76 -40.15 9.99
C ALA A 314 23.31 -39.85 10.42
N LEU A 315 23.02 -38.59 10.77
CA LEU A 315 21.68 -38.14 11.16
C LEU A 315 20.66 -38.20 10.00
N LEU A 316 21.13 -37.99 8.77
CA LEU A 316 20.33 -38.07 7.54
C LEU A 316 20.22 -39.48 6.97
N GLY A 317 21.00 -40.45 7.46
CA GLY A 317 21.05 -41.81 6.91
C GLY A 317 21.69 -41.91 5.52
N VAL A 318 22.56 -40.96 5.13
CA VAL A 318 23.25 -40.94 3.83
C VAL A 318 24.78 -40.97 4.00
N SER A 319 25.51 -41.20 2.91
CA SER A 319 26.98 -41.14 2.94
C SER A 319 27.48 -39.69 3.12
N ARG A 320 28.64 -39.52 3.78
CA ARG A 320 29.33 -38.21 3.86
C ARG A 320 29.56 -37.60 2.47
N LYS A 321 29.94 -38.43 1.49
CA LYS A 321 30.18 -38.01 0.10
C LYS A 321 28.92 -37.44 -0.55
N THR A 322 27.73 -37.93 -0.18
CA THR A 322 26.44 -37.39 -0.64
C THR A 322 26.27 -35.96 -0.15
N VAL A 323 26.47 -35.71 1.15
CA VAL A 323 26.36 -34.36 1.75
C VAL A 323 27.39 -33.42 1.13
N GLU A 324 28.65 -33.84 0.98
CA GLU A 324 29.71 -33.02 0.37
C GLU A 324 29.41 -32.67 -1.10
N ARG A 325 28.91 -33.62 -1.89
CA ARG A 325 28.51 -33.37 -3.29
C ARG A 325 27.38 -32.35 -3.38
N ARG A 326 26.38 -32.43 -2.48
CA ARG A 326 25.25 -31.49 -2.45
C ARG A 326 25.67 -30.09 -2.05
N LEU A 327 26.56 -29.97 -1.06
CA LEU A 327 27.16 -28.68 -0.66
C LEU A 327 28.00 -28.06 -1.79
N LYS A 328 28.80 -28.87 -2.49
CA LYS A 328 29.56 -28.38 -3.65
C LYS A 328 28.66 -27.86 -4.77
N ALA A 329 27.63 -28.64 -5.13
CA ALA A 329 26.66 -28.22 -6.14
C ALA A 329 25.87 -26.97 -5.75
N ARG A 330 25.73 -26.66 -4.45
CA ARG A 330 25.17 -25.39 -3.95
C ARG A 330 26.13 -24.23 -4.16
N ALA A 331 27.39 -24.38 -3.74
CA ALA A 331 28.42 -23.37 -3.96
C ALA A 331 28.59 -23.01 -5.44
N ASP A 332 28.65 -24.02 -6.32
CA ASP A 332 28.80 -23.80 -7.77
C ASP A 332 27.61 -22.99 -8.36
N ARG A 333 26.39 -23.17 -7.83
CA ARG A 333 25.20 -22.40 -8.23
C ARG A 333 25.22 -20.97 -7.73
N ASP A 334 25.58 -20.76 -6.46
CA ASP A 334 25.68 -19.40 -5.89
C ASP A 334 26.77 -18.59 -6.63
N ASP A 335 27.84 -19.24 -7.09
CA ASP A 335 28.87 -18.61 -7.93
C ASP A 335 28.42 -18.34 -9.37
N GLU A 336 27.52 -19.16 -9.93
CA GLU A 336 26.85 -18.83 -11.19
C GLU A 336 25.90 -17.64 -11.02
N ALA A 337 25.10 -17.63 -9.95
CA ALA A 337 24.17 -16.55 -9.62
C ALA A 337 24.91 -15.21 -9.49
N ARG A 338 26.03 -15.18 -8.75
CA ARG A 338 26.90 -14.00 -8.62
C ARG A 338 27.41 -13.48 -9.96
N ARG A 339 27.86 -14.39 -10.84
CA ARG A 339 28.34 -14.01 -12.18
C ARG A 339 27.22 -13.48 -13.08
N LEU A 340 26.03 -14.06 -13.01
CA LEU A 340 24.86 -13.60 -13.76
C LEU A 340 24.41 -12.22 -13.28
N LEU A 341 24.33 -12.02 -11.96
CA LEU A 341 23.97 -10.74 -11.36
C LEU A 341 24.95 -9.64 -11.76
N ALA A 342 26.26 -9.86 -11.60
CA ALA A 342 27.27 -8.86 -11.96
C ALA A 342 27.20 -8.44 -13.44
N ARG A 343 26.92 -9.40 -14.34
CA ARG A 343 26.70 -9.10 -15.78
C ARG A 343 25.41 -8.33 -16.01
N ALA A 344 24.32 -8.72 -15.35
CA ALA A 344 23.05 -8.02 -15.44
C ALA A 344 23.16 -6.57 -14.94
N GLU A 345 23.81 -6.35 -13.81
CA GLU A 345 24.03 -5.02 -13.27
C GLU A 345 24.88 -4.13 -14.19
N ALA A 346 25.85 -4.71 -14.90
CA ALA A 346 26.60 -3.97 -15.92
C ALA A 346 25.67 -3.48 -17.05
N HIS A 347 24.72 -4.31 -17.48
CA HIS A 347 23.68 -3.90 -18.43
C HIS A 347 22.74 -2.85 -17.83
N VAL A 348 22.30 -3.00 -16.57
CA VAL A 348 21.46 -2.01 -15.89
C VAL A 348 22.16 -0.66 -15.79
N ARG A 349 23.44 -0.63 -15.40
CA ARG A 349 24.26 0.60 -15.39
C ARG A 349 24.38 1.22 -16.78
N ALA A 350 24.49 0.41 -17.82
CA ALA A 350 24.50 0.87 -19.21
C ALA A 350 23.09 1.21 -19.77
N ALA A 351 22.03 1.20 -18.95
CA ALA A 351 20.64 1.37 -19.35
C ALA A 351 20.12 0.34 -20.39
N GLN A 352 20.81 -0.80 -20.51
CA GLN A 352 20.46 -1.93 -21.38
C GLN A 352 19.51 -2.89 -20.66
N PHE A 353 18.33 -2.39 -20.29
CA PHE A 353 17.40 -3.11 -19.42
C PHE A 353 16.85 -4.39 -20.05
N ARG A 354 16.64 -4.40 -21.38
CA ARG A 354 16.11 -5.56 -22.11
C ARG A 354 17.10 -6.74 -22.08
N GLU A 355 18.39 -6.45 -22.11
CA GLU A 355 19.49 -7.41 -22.03
C GLU A 355 19.69 -7.91 -20.59
N ALA A 356 19.40 -7.08 -19.59
CA ALA A 356 19.49 -7.44 -18.18
C ALA A 356 18.40 -8.44 -17.75
N VAL A 357 17.15 -8.27 -18.19
CA VAL A 357 16.00 -9.11 -17.79
C VAL A 357 16.27 -10.63 -17.89
N PRO A 358 16.73 -11.19 -19.03
CA PRO A 358 16.96 -12.64 -19.13
C PRO A 358 18.10 -13.13 -18.23
N LEU A 359 19.12 -12.30 -17.96
CA LEU A 359 20.21 -12.65 -17.04
C LEU A 359 19.72 -12.68 -15.59
N LEU A 360 18.87 -11.73 -15.22
CA LEU A 360 18.28 -11.64 -13.87
C LEU A 360 17.31 -12.78 -13.60
N ARG A 361 16.45 -13.14 -14.58
CA ARG A 361 15.59 -14.33 -14.46
C ARG A 361 16.42 -15.59 -14.26
N ARG A 362 17.47 -15.81 -15.06
CA ARG A 362 18.39 -16.94 -14.88
C ARG A 362 19.11 -16.93 -13.52
N CYS A 363 19.50 -15.74 -13.04
CA CYS A 363 20.08 -15.58 -11.71
C CYS A 363 19.10 -16.04 -10.63
N LEU A 364 17.85 -15.55 -10.68
CA LEU A 364 16.81 -15.94 -9.73
C LEU A 364 16.48 -17.44 -9.81
N ASP A 365 16.38 -18.01 -11.01
CA ASP A 365 16.15 -19.45 -11.22
C ASP A 365 17.24 -20.31 -10.56
N SER A 366 18.49 -19.87 -10.64
CA SER A 366 19.62 -20.55 -9.98
C SER A 366 19.54 -20.49 -8.46
N LEU A 367 18.97 -19.40 -7.92
CA LEU A 367 18.79 -19.13 -6.50
C LEU A 367 17.51 -19.73 -5.91
N LEU A 368 16.47 -20.05 -6.71
CA LEU A 368 15.24 -20.73 -6.25
C LEU A 368 15.54 -22.07 -5.56
N LYS A 369 16.68 -22.67 -5.89
CA LYS A 369 17.13 -23.98 -5.37
C LYS A 369 18.12 -23.85 -4.20
N SER A 370 18.44 -22.63 -3.76
CA SER A 370 19.33 -22.38 -2.62
C SER A 370 18.51 -22.20 -1.33
N GLY A 371 19.09 -22.52 -0.16
CA GLY A 371 18.40 -22.42 1.13
C GLY A 371 18.22 -20.97 1.61
N GLU A 372 17.64 -20.80 2.81
CA GLU A 372 17.39 -19.51 3.49
C GLU A 372 18.64 -18.88 4.13
N GLU A 373 19.83 -19.17 3.61
CA GLU A 373 21.08 -18.57 4.11
C GLU A 373 21.16 -17.08 3.74
N ALA A 374 21.77 -16.28 4.63
CA ALA A 374 21.87 -14.83 4.47
C ALA A 374 22.48 -14.40 3.12
N ASP A 375 23.52 -15.08 2.64
CA ASP A 375 24.16 -14.75 1.36
C ASP A 375 23.24 -15.00 0.16
N ALA A 376 22.51 -16.12 0.15
CA ALA A 376 21.57 -16.44 -0.92
C ALA A 376 20.36 -15.48 -0.91
N ARG A 377 19.87 -15.12 0.28
CA ARG A 377 18.82 -14.11 0.45
C ARG A 377 19.28 -12.73 -0.04
N ARG A 378 20.53 -12.35 0.22
CA ARG A 378 21.10 -11.09 -0.30
C ARG A 378 21.18 -11.07 -1.83
N LEU A 379 21.66 -12.15 -2.45
CA LEU A 379 21.68 -12.25 -3.91
C LEU A 379 20.26 -12.20 -4.51
N ARG A 380 19.27 -12.82 -3.86
CA ARG A 380 17.86 -12.71 -4.26
C ARG A 380 17.34 -11.29 -4.15
N PHE A 381 17.68 -10.57 -3.08
CA PHE A 381 17.32 -9.16 -2.91
C PHE A 381 17.85 -8.31 -4.07
N GLU A 382 19.15 -8.39 -4.34
CA GLU A 382 19.82 -7.62 -5.38
C GLU A 382 19.27 -7.95 -6.78
N ALA A 383 19.10 -9.24 -7.09
CA ALA A 383 18.58 -9.69 -8.37
C ALA A 383 17.10 -9.30 -8.58
N ASN A 384 16.25 -9.40 -7.56
CA ASN A 384 14.85 -8.97 -7.67
C ASN A 384 14.72 -7.45 -7.79
N LEU A 385 15.53 -6.68 -7.06
CA LEU A 385 15.54 -5.22 -7.18
C LEU A 385 15.96 -4.79 -8.59
N ALA A 386 17.06 -5.35 -9.11
CA ALA A 386 17.50 -5.09 -10.47
C ALA A 386 16.44 -5.53 -11.50
N LEU A 387 15.78 -6.67 -11.29
CA LEU A 387 14.73 -7.17 -12.19
C LEU A 387 13.53 -6.23 -12.20
N ALA A 388 13.07 -5.77 -11.04
CA ALA A 388 11.98 -4.82 -10.93
C ALA A 388 12.26 -3.53 -11.71
N VAL A 389 13.46 -2.97 -11.54
CA VAL A 389 13.91 -1.78 -12.27
C VAL A 389 13.95 -2.06 -13.77
N SER A 390 14.54 -3.17 -14.21
CA SER A 390 14.64 -3.52 -15.63
C SER A 390 13.27 -3.74 -16.29
N LEU A 391 12.39 -4.51 -15.65
CA LEU A 391 11.06 -4.80 -16.17
C LEU A 391 10.21 -3.54 -16.29
N ARG A 392 10.28 -2.66 -15.29
CA ARG A 392 9.62 -1.35 -15.32
C ARG A 392 10.11 -0.50 -16.47
N SER A 393 11.43 -0.44 -16.68
CA SER A 393 12.03 0.31 -17.79
C SER A 393 11.67 -0.23 -19.18
N VAL A 394 11.44 -1.55 -19.30
CA VAL A 394 11.12 -2.19 -20.59
C VAL A 394 9.61 -2.21 -20.89
N HIS A 395 8.78 -2.52 -19.89
CA HIS A 395 7.37 -2.81 -20.07
C HIS A 395 6.44 -1.70 -19.55
N GLY A 396 6.96 -0.77 -18.76
CA GLY A 396 6.20 0.34 -18.20
C GLY A 396 5.91 0.21 -16.70
N TRP A 397 5.34 1.27 -16.14
CA TRP A 397 5.19 1.49 -14.69
C TRP A 397 4.20 0.53 -14.01
N LEU A 398 3.18 0.08 -14.74
CA LEU A 398 2.13 -0.81 -14.23
C LEU A 398 2.39 -2.30 -14.52
N TYR A 399 3.61 -2.66 -14.96
CA TYR A 399 3.89 -4.06 -15.29
C TYR A 399 3.81 -4.95 -14.03
N PRO A 400 2.90 -5.94 -13.97
CA PRO A 400 2.64 -6.69 -12.74
C PRO A 400 3.88 -7.42 -12.20
N GLU A 401 4.71 -7.97 -13.09
CA GLU A 401 5.94 -8.67 -12.71
C GLU A 401 6.98 -7.72 -12.09
N ALA A 402 7.02 -6.44 -12.50
CA ALA A 402 7.90 -5.47 -11.87
C ALA A 402 7.48 -5.19 -10.41
N THR A 403 6.17 -5.10 -10.16
CA THR A 403 5.61 -4.95 -8.80
C THR A 403 5.88 -6.18 -7.95
N ALA A 404 5.67 -7.37 -8.51
CA ALA A 404 5.99 -8.64 -7.84
C ALA A 404 7.48 -8.76 -7.51
N ALA A 405 8.36 -8.31 -8.40
CA ALA A 405 9.81 -8.29 -8.17
C ALA A 405 10.21 -7.33 -7.04
N TYR A 406 9.60 -6.15 -6.92
CA TYR A 406 9.82 -5.27 -5.75
C TYR A 406 9.36 -5.92 -4.43
N ALA A 407 8.21 -6.59 -4.43
CA ALA A 407 7.73 -7.32 -3.25
C ALA A 407 8.66 -8.48 -2.88
N ALA A 408 9.12 -9.24 -3.88
CA ALA A 408 10.09 -10.32 -3.69
C ALA A 408 11.44 -9.81 -3.19
N ALA A 409 11.89 -8.63 -3.65
CA ALA A 409 13.08 -7.98 -3.11
C ALA A 409 12.90 -7.67 -1.62
N LEU A 410 11.81 -7.00 -1.22
CA LEU A 410 11.54 -6.69 0.20
C LEU A 410 11.53 -7.95 1.08
N ALA A 411 10.86 -9.02 0.64
CA ALA A 411 10.82 -10.28 1.37
C ALA A 411 12.21 -10.94 1.50
N ALA A 412 13.00 -10.92 0.43
CA ALA A 412 14.36 -11.46 0.43
C ALA A 412 15.29 -10.66 1.35
N GLY A 413 15.14 -9.33 1.39
CA GLY A 413 15.98 -8.43 2.19
C GLY A 413 15.64 -8.38 3.68
N ASP A 414 14.46 -8.86 4.10
CA ASP A 414 14.01 -8.76 5.49
C ASP A 414 14.94 -9.48 6.49
N GLY A 415 15.53 -8.75 7.44
CA GLY A 415 16.49 -9.30 8.40
C GLY A 415 17.87 -9.64 7.83
N VAL A 416 18.15 -9.33 6.55
CA VAL A 416 19.47 -9.54 5.90
C VAL A 416 20.07 -8.22 5.43
N CYS A 417 19.25 -7.37 4.82
CA CYS A 417 19.65 -6.06 4.34
C CYS A 417 19.51 -5.01 5.44
N ASP A 418 20.37 -4.00 5.39
CA ASP A 418 20.22 -2.86 6.30
C ASP A 418 19.00 -2.00 5.92
N PRO A 419 18.47 -1.18 6.85
CA PRO A 419 17.33 -0.32 6.57
C PRO A 419 17.52 0.64 5.39
N GLY A 420 18.75 1.00 5.04
CA GLY A 420 19.08 1.89 3.92
C GLY A 420 19.01 1.16 2.58
N GLU A 421 19.44 -0.10 2.52
CA GLU A 421 19.26 -0.96 1.36
C GLU A 421 17.76 -1.20 1.06
N LEU A 422 16.95 -1.45 2.09
CA LEU A 422 15.50 -1.59 1.94
C LEU A 422 14.83 -0.30 1.44
N ALA A 423 15.37 0.88 1.79
CA ALA A 423 14.89 2.17 1.29
C ALA A 423 15.04 2.33 -0.24
N SER A 424 16.03 1.69 -0.88
CA SER A 424 16.14 1.66 -2.36
C SER A 424 14.88 1.11 -3.03
N VAL A 425 14.27 0.09 -2.42
CA VAL A 425 13.05 -0.55 -2.96
C VAL A 425 11.88 0.41 -2.86
N GLN A 426 11.77 1.13 -1.73
CA GLN A 426 10.73 2.11 -1.49
C GLN A 426 10.79 3.29 -2.47
N PHE A 427 11.99 3.74 -2.85
CA PHE A 427 12.14 4.75 -3.91
C PHE A 427 11.61 4.25 -5.25
N GLY A 428 11.84 2.97 -5.59
CA GLY A 428 11.27 2.32 -6.77
C GLY A 428 9.73 2.30 -6.76
N ILE A 429 9.14 1.90 -5.63
CA ILE A 429 7.69 1.87 -5.40
C ILE A 429 7.09 3.29 -5.51
N TRP A 430 7.72 4.26 -4.82
CA TRP A 430 7.33 5.67 -4.89
C TRP A 430 7.30 6.18 -6.33
N THR A 431 8.34 5.88 -7.12
CA THR A 431 8.41 6.34 -8.52
C THR A 431 7.21 5.81 -9.32
N THR A 432 6.82 4.54 -9.12
CA THR A 432 5.65 3.96 -9.77
C THR A 432 4.36 4.65 -9.31
N GLN A 433 4.16 4.83 -8.00
CA GLN A 433 2.98 5.52 -7.45
C GLN A 433 2.86 6.96 -7.99
N LEU A 434 3.96 7.71 -7.99
CA LEU A 434 3.99 9.05 -8.55
C LEU A 434 3.62 9.05 -10.04
N THR A 435 4.31 8.21 -10.83
CA THR A 435 4.15 8.22 -12.30
C THR A 435 2.75 7.77 -12.73
N THR A 436 2.07 7.00 -11.90
CA THR A 436 0.69 6.52 -12.10
C THR A 436 -0.37 7.44 -11.48
N LEU A 437 0.03 8.60 -10.96
CA LEU A 437 -0.83 9.59 -10.27
C LEU A 437 -1.53 9.06 -8.99
N GLN A 438 -0.94 8.07 -8.32
CA GLN A 438 -1.32 7.67 -6.96
C GLN A 438 -0.69 8.62 -5.92
N LEU A 439 -0.98 9.92 -6.00
CA LEU A 439 -0.25 10.96 -5.26
C LEU A 439 -0.37 10.85 -3.73
N SER A 440 -1.49 10.31 -3.23
CA SER A 440 -1.66 10.05 -1.79
C SER A 440 -0.71 8.96 -1.29
N ASP A 441 -0.61 7.85 -2.04
CA ASP A 441 0.29 6.75 -1.71
C ASP A 441 1.75 7.16 -1.91
N ALA A 442 2.05 7.89 -2.99
CA ALA A 442 3.38 8.45 -3.24
C ALA A 442 3.82 9.37 -2.08
N ARG A 443 2.91 10.20 -1.55
CA ARG A 443 3.21 11.07 -0.41
C ARG A 443 3.52 10.24 0.84
N ALA A 444 2.72 9.23 1.14
CA ALA A 444 2.95 8.35 2.28
C ALA A 444 4.30 7.62 2.17
N THR A 445 4.62 7.08 0.99
CA THR A 445 5.90 6.40 0.75
C THR A 445 7.09 7.37 0.86
N ALA A 446 6.97 8.59 0.32
CA ALA A 446 8.02 9.60 0.45
C ALA A 446 8.21 10.07 1.91
N GLN A 447 7.14 10.11 2.72
CA GLN A 447 7.22 10.41 4.15
C GLN A 447 7.96 9.30 4.90
N ASP A 448 7.64 8.04 4.62
CA ASP A 448 8.33 6.89 5.23
C ASP A 448 9.82 6.87 4.84
N LEU A 449 10.13 7.13 3.56
CA LEU A 449 11.51 7.30 3.08
C LEU A 449 12.27 8.36 3.89
N LEU A 450 11.68 9.54 4.11
CA LEU A 450 12.31 10.61 4.90
C LEU A 450 12.53 10.19 6.36
N GLN A 451 11.52 9.60 7.00
CA GLN A 451 11.62 9.17 8.40
C GLN A 451 12.69 8.09 8.60
N ARG A 452 12.82 7.16 7.65
CA ARG A 452 13.85 6.12 7.68
C ARG A 452 15.23 6.69 7.41
N ALA A 453 15.36 7.51 6.36
CA ALA A 453 16.64 8.13 6.01
C ALA A 453 17.18 9.00 7.14
N GLN A 454 16.34 9.70 7.91
CA GLN A 454 16.77 10.48 9.08
C GLN A 454 17.33 9.64 10.23
N ARG A 455 17.00 8.34 10.30
CA ARG A 455 17.50 7.42 11.32
C ARG A 455 18.80 6.73 10.91
N ILE A 456 19.21 6.88 9.65
CA ILE A 456 20.35 6.21 9.04
C ILE A 456 21.38 7.29 8.66
N ASP A 457 22.64 7.12 9.02
CA ASP A 457 23.71 8.05 8.63
C ASP A 457 24.14 7.81 7.17
N ALA A 458 23.24 8.06 6.23
CA ALA A 458 23.43 7.82 4.79
C ALA A 458 22.96 9.03 3.95
N PRO A 459 23.83 10.01 3.67
CA PRO A 459 23.47 11.27 3.00
C PRO A 459 22.75 11.08 1.66
N ALA A 460 23.19 10.13 0.82
CA ALA A 460 22.57 9.86 -0.47
C ALA A 460 21.09 9.40 -0.35
N ARG A 461 20.74 8.71 0.74
CA ARG A 461 19.36 8.27 1.00
C ARG A 461 18.47 9.40 1.45
N LEU A 462 19.04 10.32 2.22
CA LEU A 462 18.36 11.53 2.64
C LEU A 462 18.07 12.41 1.41
N ASP A 463 19.04 12.55 0.49
CA ASP A 463 18.85 13.26 -0.78
C ASP A 463 17.72 12.62 -1.61
N GLU A 464 17.71 11.29 -1.78
CA GLU A 464 16.63 10.55 -2.47
C GLU A 464 15.26 10.85 -1.86
N ALA A 465 15.16 10.78 -0.52
CA ALA A 465 13.92 11.01 0.19
C ALA A 465 13.41 12.45 0.05
N HIS A 466 14.32 13.45 0.10
CA HIS A 466 13.96 14.84 -0.13
C HIS A 466 13.51 15.12 -1.56
N VAL A 467 14.18 14.55 -2.56
CA VAL A 467 13.75 14.66 -3.97
C VAL A 467 12.39 14.02 -4.18
N ALA A 468 12.17 12.82 -3.61
CA ALA A 468 10.90 12.10 -3.71
C ALA A 468 9.73 12.92 -3.12
N MET A 469 9.93 13.46 -1.92
CA MET A 469 8.94 14.31 -1.27
C MET A 469 8.67 15.58 -2.06
N THR A 470 9.73 16.28 -2.50
CA THR A 470 9.63 17.53 -3.27
C THR A 470 8.82 17.37 -4.54
N ASN A 471 9.11 16.33 -5.32
CA ASN A 471 8.42 16.02 -6.57
C ASN A 471 6.94 15.72 -6.30
N THR A 472 6.64 14.94 -5.26
CA THR A 472 5.26 14.63 -4.88
C THR A 472 4.47 15.88 -4.47
N LEU A 473 5.07 16.74 -3.64
CA LEU A 473 4.48 18.00 -3.19
C LEU A 473 4.21 18.95 -4.36
N PHE A 474 5.10 18.98 -5.35
CA PHE A 474 4.93 19.81 -6.53
C PHE A 474 3.65 19.43 -7.27
N TRP A 475 3.45 18.14 -7.58
CA TRP A 475 2.24 17.67 -8.26
C TRP A 475 0.95 17.85 -7.44
N LEU A 476 1.06 17.79 -6.11
CA LEU A 476 -0.04 18.12 -5.18
C LEU A 476 -0.37 19.63 -5.14
N GLY A 477 0.41 20.46 -5.81
CA GLY A 477 0.24 21.91 -5.89
C GLY A 477 0.87 22.69 -4.73
N ASP A 478 1.73 22.08 -3.91
CA ASP A 478 2.36 22.72 -2.75
C ASP A 478 3.81 23.17 -3.06
N SER A 479 3.93 24.14 -3.97
CA SER A 479 5.23 24.61 -4.47
C SER A 479 6.09 25.26 -3.39
N SER A 480 5.48 25.94 -2.41
CA SER A 480 6.22 26.51 -1.27
C SER A 480 6.82 25.44 -0.38
N GLU A 481 6.06 24.38 -0.07
CA GLU A 481 6.58 23.26 0.72
C GLU A 481 7.59 22.42 -0.08
N SER A 482 7.46 22.30 -1.41
CA SER A 482 8.51 21.73 -2.26
C SER A 482 9.84 22.46 -2.09
N LEU A 483 9.85 23.80 -2.13
CA LEU A 483 11.07 24.59 -1.90
C LEU A 483 11.60 24.45 -0.48
N ALA A 484 10.72 24.45 0.53
CA ALA A 484 11.11 24.22 1.92
C ALA A 484 11.70 22.81 2.12
N CYS A 485 11.17 21.81 1.43
CA CYS A 485 11.67 20.44 1.46
C CYS A 485 13.07 20.33 0.86
N LEU A 486 13.33 20.95 -0.29
CA LEU A 486 14.68 21.03 -0.87
C LEU A 486 15.64 21.78 0.05
N ALA A 487 15.20 22.87 0.68
CA ALA A 487 16.02 23.64 1.62
C ALA A 487 16.48 22.78 2.81
N ARG A 488 15.57 22.00 3.41
CA ARG A 488 15.89 21.09 4.52
C ARG A 488 16.89 20.00 4.11
N GLY A 489 16.88 19.59 2.85
CA GLY A 489 17.84 18.63 2.28
C GLY A 489 19.13 19.25 1.75
N ASN A 490 19.34 20.57 1.86
CA ASN A 490 20.46 21.27 1.23
C ASN A 490 20.56 21.02 -0.29
N LEU A 491 19.40 20.94 -0.96
CA LEU A 491 19.24 20.63 -2.39
C LEU A 491 18.77 21.85 -3.20
N LEU A 492 18.96 23.07 -2.68
CA LEU A 492 18.71 24.31 -3.41
C LEU A 492 20.00 24.88 -4.00
N GLY A 493 19.89 25.60 -5.12
CA GLY A 493 21.02 26.28 -5.73
C GLY A 493 22.05 25.31 -6.33
N ILE A 494 21.57 24.20 -6.87
CA ILE A 494 22.41 23.17 -7.50
C ILE A 494 23.22 23.78 -8.65
N GLY A 495 24.55 23.63 -8.58
CA GLY A 495 25.46 24.07 -9.63
C GLY A 495 25.69 23.05 -10.74
N LEU A 496 26.49 23.43 -11.73
CA LEU A 496 26.87 22.57 -12.86
C LEU A 496 27.67 21.33 -12.40
N ASP A 497 28.55 21.51 -11.41
CA ASP A 497 29.47 20.47 -10.94
C ASP A 497 28.90 19.57 -9.83
N ASP A 498 27.65 19.77 -9.42
CA ASP A 498 27.03 18.93 -8.39
C ASP A 498 26.74 17.53 -8.96
N ARG A 499 27.37 16.52 -8.33
CA ARG A 499 27.32 15.10 -8.71
C ARG A 499 26.62 14.24 -7.66
N ARG A 500 25.66 14.78 -6.92
CA ARG A 500 24.84 13.94 -6.04
C ARG A 500 24.02 12.94 -6.87
N VAL A 501 24.34 11.67 -6.69
CA VAL A 501 23.73 10.55 -7.40
C VAL A 501 23.04 9.62 -6.39
N GLY A 502 21.84 9.14 -6.72
CA GLY A 502 21.12 8.18 -5.92
C GLY A 502 21.71 6.77 -6.00
N ALA A 503 21.21 5.86 -5.18
CA ALA A 503 21.65 4.46 -5.11
C ALA A 503 21.47 3.70 -6.44
N GLN A 504 20.63 4.20 -7.36
CA GLN A 504 20.40 3.62 -8.69
C GLN A 504 21.14 4.37 -9.82
N GLY A 505 22.10 5.24 -9.51
CA GLY A 505 22.82 6.00 -10.56
C GLY A 505 22.04 7.22 -11.08
N LEU A 506 20.95 7.59 -10.41
CA LEU A 506 20.06 8.69 -10.81
C LEU A 506 20.67 10.06 -10.45
N ASP A 507 20.67 11.00 -11.39
CA ASP A 507 21.10 12.40 -11.13
C ASP A 507 20.08 13.13 -10.24
N LEU A 508 20.27 13.03 -8.91
CA LEU A 508 19.41 13.67 -7.92
C LEU A 508 19.58 15.19 -7.93
N ALA A 509 20.78 15.67 -8.21
CA ALA A 509 21.07 17.10 -8.34
C ALA A 509 20.24 17.72 -9.48
N GLY A 510 20.23 17.10 -10.66
CA GLY A 510 19.42 17.54 -11.81
C GLY A 510 17.90 17.50 -11.52
N LEU A 511 17.43 16.45 -10.85
CA LEU A 511 16.02 16.36 -10.43
C LEU A 511 15.64 17.42 -9.41
N ALA A 512 16.46 17.64 -8.39
CA ALA A 512 16.26 18.69 -7.40
C ALA A 512 16.18 20.07 -8.06
N LEU A 513 17.10 20.35 -8.99
CA LEU A 513 17.13 21.60 -9.75
C LEU A 513 15.90 21.80 -10.63
N THR A 514 15.39 20.70 -11.23
CA THR A 514 14.13 20.72 -11.99
C THR A 514 12.98 21.21 -11.11
N PHE A 515 12.76 20.58 -9.95
CA PHE A 515 11.66 20.97 -9.07
C PHE A 515 11.90 22.28 -8.33
N GLU A 516 13.16 22.67 -8.07
CA GLU A 516 13.49 24.03 -7.63
C GLU A 516 13.00 25.05 -8.66
N GLY A 517 13.37 24.86 -9.93
CA GLY A 517 13.01 25.78 -11.00
C GLY A 517 11.49 25.89 -11.19
N LEU A 518 10.79 24.74 -11.23
CA LEU A 518 9.34 24.70 -11.42
C LEU A 518 8.59 25.33 -10.23
N ALA A 519 9.00 25.02 -8.99
CA ALA A 519 8.39 25.61 -7.81
C ALA A 519 8.71 27.11 -7.67
N CYS A 520 9.91 27.54 -8.09
CA CYS A 520 10.26 28.96 -8.20
C CYS A 520 9.37 29.68 -9.22
N TYR A 521 9.09 29.09 -10.37
CA TYR A 521 8.15 29.64 -11.36
C TYR A 521 6.75 29.81 -10.75
N GLN A 522 6.23 28.75 -10.10
CA GLN A 522 4.91 28.80 -9.47
C GLN A 522 4.81 29.85 -8.36
N THR A 523 5.88 30.05 -7.58
CA THR A 523 5.93 31.04 -6.50
C THR A 523 6.32 32.46 -6.97
N GLY A 524 6.58 32.65 -8.27
CA GLY A 524 6.94 33.95 -8.86
C GLY A 524 8.41 34.37 -8.66
N ALA A 525 9.30 33.45 -8.28
CA ALA A 525 10.74 33.66 -8.18
C ALA A 525 11.43 33.42 -9.55
N ASP A 526 11.02 34.19 -10.56
CA ASP A 526 11.35 33.94 -11.97
C ASP A 526 12.85 33.92 -12.27
N ASP A 527 13.65 34.79 -11.63
CA ASP A 527 15.12 34.80 -11.80
C ASP A 527 15.76 33.47 -11.40
N ARG A 528 15.31 32.87 -10.29
CA ARG A 528 15.80 31.56 -9.84
C ARG A 528 15.34 30.45 -10.77
N ALA A 529 14.10 30.51 -11.25
CA ALA A 529 13.57 29.54 -12.20
C ALA A 529 14.31 29.57 -13.55
N ARG A 530 14.63 30.77 -14.07
CA ARG A 530 15.46 30.93 -15.28
C ARG A 530 16.90 30.49 -15.08
N HIS A 531 17.46 30.74 -13.89
CA HIS A 531 18.78 30.25 -13.54
C HIS A 531 18.80 28.70 -13.54
N ALA A 532 17.82 28.07 -12.90
CA ALA A 532 17.66 26.62 -12.91
C ALA A 532 17.56 26.05 -14.33
N MET A 533 16.72 26.65 -15.19
CA MET A 533 16.62 26.29 -16.60
C MET A 533 17.99 26.37 -17.32
N THR A 534 18.73 27.46 -17.11
CA THR A 534 20.06 27.66 -17.73
C THR A 534 21.05 26.60 -17.28
N VAL A 535 21.06 26.26 -15.99
CA VAL A 535 21.95 25.22 -15.44
C VAL A 535 21.52 23.83 -15.94
N LEU A 536 20.23 23.52 -16.05
CA LEU A 536 19.73 22.26 -16.61
C LEU A 536 20.16 22.07 -18.08
N ILE A 537 20.08 23.13 -18.90
CA ILE A 537 20.57 23.12 -20.29
C ILE A 537 22.08 22.87 -20.32
N ALA A 538 22.85 23.53 -19.45
CA ALA A 538 24.29 23.30 -19.38
C ALA A 538 24.62 21.86 -18.93
N ARG A 539 23.83 21.30 -18.01
CA ARG A 539 23.98 19.91 -17.53
C ARG A 539 23.61 18.88 -18.60
N SER A 540 22.61 19.14 -19.45
CA SER A 540 22.27 18.22 -20.54
C SER A 540 23.42 18.10 -21.56
N GLY A 541 24.15 19.18 -21.80
CA GLY A 541 25.34 19.19 -22.66
C GLY A 541 26.61 18.53 -22.10
N LEU A 542 26.63 18.13 -20.82
CA LEU A 542 27.77 17.43 -20.24
C LEU A 542 27.85 15.99 -20.77
N PRO A 543 29.06 15.39 -20.87
CA PRO A 543 29.19 13.96 -21.13
C PRO A 543 28.46 13.20 -20.03
N ASN A 544 27.34 12.60 -20.37
CA ASN A 544 26.49 11.86 -19.45
C ASN A 544 26.84 10.37 -19.52
N GLU A 545 27.23 9.78 -18.39
CA GLU A 545 27.48 8.33 -18.29
C GLU A 545 26.18 7.52 -18.42
N HIS A 546 25.02 8.15 -18.15
CA HIS A 546 23.70 7.52 -18.17
C HIS A 546 22.69 8.30 -19.01
N ALA A 547 22.07 7.64 -20.00
CA ALA A 547 21.06 8.25 -20.87
C ALA A 547 19.83 8.78 -20.10
N LEU A 548 19.45 8.14 -18.99
CA LEU A 548 18.33 8.58 -18.16
C LEU A 548 18.60 9.95 -17.51
N SER A 549 19.81 10.17 -16.98
CA SER A 549 20.19 11.47 -16.39
C SER A 549 20.16 12.59 -17.43
N HIS A 550 20.58 12.29 -18.67
CA HIS A 550 20.48 13.25 -19.77
C HIS A 550 19.01 13.63 -20.05
N VAL A 551 18.15 12.63 -20.20
CA VAL A 551 16.71 12.80 -20.43
C VAL A 551 16.03 13.61 -19.32
N LEU A 552 16.38 13.38 -18.06
CA LEU A 552 15.80 14.11 -16.93
C LEU A 552 16.21 15.59 -16.91
N ASN A 553 17.47 15.90 -17.20
CA ASN A 553 17.94 17.28 -17.32
C ASN A 553 17.25 18.00 -18.49
N LEU A 554 17.14 17.33 -19.65
CA LEU A 554 16.40 17.86 -20.81
C LEU A 554 14.92 18.08 -20.50
N GLN A 555 14.27 17.16 -19.78
CA GLN A 555 12.88 17.30 -19.35
C GLN A 555 12.68 18.56 -18.49
N GLY A 556 13.54 18.80 -17.49
CA GLY A 556 13.43 19.99 -16.66
C GLY A 556 13.65 21.28 -17.46
N ALA A 557 14.64 21.28 -18.35
CA ALA A 557 14.95 22.42 -19.22
C ALA A 557 13.79 22.75 -20.18
N VAL A 558 13.28 21.76 -20.91
CA VAL A 558 12.19 21.96 -21.89
C VAL A 558 10.89 22.37 -21.20
N TRP A 559 10.63 21.86 -19.99
CA TRP A 559 9.45 22.22 -19.21
C TRP A 559 9.48 23.68 -18.79
N LEU A 560 10.61 24.16 -18.26
CA LEU A 560 10.78 25.57 -17.92
C LEU A 560 10.74 26.47 -19.16
N ALA A 561 11.35 26.05 -20.28
CA ALA A 561 11.29 26.78 -21.53
C ALA A 561 9.84 26.96 -22.00
N CYS A 562 9.02 25.91 -21.88
CA CYS A 562 7.60 25.96 -22.19
C CYS A 562 6.83 26.94 -21.28
N LEU A 563 7.03 26.86 -19.96
CA LEU A 563 6.37 27.73 -18.98
C LEU A 563 6.74 29.22 -19.13
N PHE A 564 7.95 29.49 -19.62
CA PHE A 564 8.44 30.84 -19.89
C PHE A 564 8.13 31.37 -21.30
N ASP A 565 7.34 30.63 -22.11
CA ASP A 565 7.08 30.95 -23.51
C ASP A 565 8.40 31.17 -24.31
N ASP A 566 9.50 30.49 -23.94
CA ASP A 566 10.81 30.55 -24.60
C ASP A 566 10.82 29.59 -25.81
N VAL A 567 10.08 30.00 -26.83
CA VAL A 567 9.85 29.22 -28.05
C VAL A 567 11.15 28.79 -28.73
N GLU A 568 12.13 29.69 -28.79
CA GLU A 568 13.39 29.46 -29.50
C GLU A 568 14.09 28.23 -28.93
N ARG A 569 14.20 28.14 -27.60
CA ARG A 569 14.80 26.98 -26.93
C ARG A 569 13.87 25.77 -26.87
N LEU A 570 12.56 26.00 -26.75
CA LEU A 570 11.58 24.93 -26.59
C LEU A 570 11.64 23.90 -27.74
N GLY A 571 11.74 24.37 -28.99
CA GLY A 571 11.77 23.50 -30.16
C GLY A 571 12.98 22.56 -30.18
N ASP A 572 14.17 23.13 -29.97
CA ASP A 572 15.43 22.39 -30.00
C ASP A 572 15.51 21.39 -28.84
N LEU A 573 15.20 21.82 -27.61
CA LEU A 573 15.21 20.97 -26.42
C LEU A 573 14.19 19.83 -26.51
N ALA A 574 12.99 20.09 -27.03
CA ALA A 574 11.98 19.06 -27.20
C ALA A 574 12.39 18.03 -28.26
N ALA A 575 12.97 18.48 -29.38
CA ALA A 575 13.47 17.59 -30.42
C ALA A 575 14.64 16.71 -29.92
N GLU A 576 15.55 17.29 -29.15
CA GLU A 576 16.64 16.56 -28.51
C GLU A 576 16.11 15.52 -27.50
N LEU A 577 15.18 15.91 -26.63
CA LEU A 577 14.55 14.99 -25.67
C LEU A 577 13.90 13.78 -26.36
N VAL A 578 13.14 14.00 -27.44
CA VAL A 578 12.56 12.91 -28.24
C VAL A 578 13.64 12.00 -28.80
N SER A 579 14.68 12.58 -29.42
CA SER A 579 15.77 11.84 -30.06
C SER A 579 16.56 10.98 -29.06
N VAL A 580 16.95 11.57 -27.93
CA VAL A 580 17.71 10.87 -26.87
C VAL A 580 16.86 9.78 -26.23
N ALA A 581 15.60 10.07 -25.89
CA ALA A 581 14.70 9.10 -25.29
C ALA A 581 14.41 7.93 -26.26
N GLN A 582 14.19 8.21 -27.55
CA GLN A 582 13.98 7.19 -28.57
C GLN A 582 15.22 6.30 -28.73
N THR A 583 16.41 6.90 -28.82
CA THR A 583 17.68 6.17 -28.95
C THR A 583 17.95 5.27 -27.74
N ALA A 584 17.59 5.75 -26.54
CA ALA A 584 17.73 5.01 -25.29
C ALA A 584 16.57 4.02 -25.00
N GLY A 585 15.55 3.95 -25.86
CA GLY A 585 14.37 3.09 -25.66
C GLY A 585 13.47 3.51 -24.48
N LEU A 586 13.52 4.78 -24.08
CA LEU A 586 12.81 5.35 -22.95
C LEU A 586 11.46 5.95 -23.38
N ALA A 587 10.50 5.08 -23.72
CA ALA A 587 9.25 5.47 -24.37
C ALA A 587 8.38 6.47 -23.58
N PHE A 588 8.37 6.40 -22.25
CA PHE A 588 7.68 7.39 -21.41
C PHE A 588 8.21 8.81 -21.68
N TYR A 589 9.53 8.99 -21.63
CA TYR A 589 10.17 10.28 -21.83
C TYR A 589 10.14 10.74 -23.29
N GLN A 590 10.10 9.81 -24.24
CA GLN A 590 9.80 10.13 -25.64
C GLN A 590 8.42 10.81 -25.74
N GLY A 591 7.41 10.27 -25.06
CA GLY A 591 6.07 10.85 -25.02
C GLY A 591 6.06 12.24 -24.38
N VAL A 592 6.83 12.44 -23.30
CA VAL A 592 7.02 13.76 -22.67
C VAL A 592 7.61 14.76 -23.70
N GLY A 593 8.66 14.36 -24.44
CA GLY A 593 9.23 15.20 -25.48
C GLY A 593 8.26 15.51 -26.63
N GLU A 594 7.43 14.54 -27.05
CA GLU A 594 6.39 14.72 -28.06
C GLU A 594 5.34 15.75 -27.60
N VAL A 595 4.92 15.72 -26.32
CA VAL A 595 4.02 16.72 -25.72
C VAL A 595 4.61 18.13 -25.75
N PHE A 596 5.89 18.30 -25.37
CA PHE A 596 6.53 19.62 -25.44
C PHE A 596 6.76 20.10 -26.87
N ARG A 597 7.08 19.18 -27.78
CA ARG A 597 7.21 19.49 -29.21
C ARG A 597 5.88 19.92 -29.81
N ALA A 598 4.77 19.33 -29.36
CA ALA A 598 3.43 19.77 -29.73
C ALA A 598 3.13 21.19 -29.25
N CYS A 599 3.59 21.57 -28.05
CA CYS A 599 3.46 22.94 -27.55
C CYS A 599 4.21 23.96 -28.44
N TRP A 600 5.41 23.60 -28.90
CA TRP A 600 6.18 24.40 -29.86
C TRP A 600 5.47 24.52 -31.23
N LEU A 601 5.02 23.38 -31.79
CA LEU A 601 4.26 23.35 -33.05
C LEU A 601 2.98 24.15 -32.94
N GLY A 602 2.26 24.09 -31.83
CA GLY A 602 1.03 24.84 -31.61
C GLY A 602 1.22 26.35 -31.64
N ALA A 603 2.44 26.84 -31.43
CA ALA A 603 2.77 28.26 -31.51
C ALA A 603 3.22 28.74 -32.90
N HIS A 604 3.71 27.84 -33.78
CA HIS A 604 4.37 28.22 -35.05
C HIS A 604 3.92 27.44 -36.29
N GLY A 605 3.15 26.36 -36.10
CA GLY A 605 2.82 25.38 -37.13
C GLY A 605 1.33 25.03 -37.17
N PRO A 606 0.96 23.98 -37.91
CA PRO A 606 -0.43 23.57 -38.08
C PRO A 606 -1.03 23.06 -36.76
N ILE A 607 -2.15 23.66 -36.33
CA ILE A 607 -2.79 23.32 -35.04
C ILE A 607 -3.23 21.84 -35.00
N ASP A 608 -3.77 21.30 -36.10
CA ASP A 608 -4.20 19.90 -36.17
C ASP A 608 -3.03 18.91 -36.02
N GLU A 609 -1.85 19.29 -36.50
CA GLU A 609 -0.63 18.47 -36.34
C GLU A 609 -0.12 18.55 -34.91
N ALA A 610 -0.15 19.74 -34.30
CA ALA A 610 0.18 19.93 -32.90
C ALA A 610 -0.75 19.13 -31.98
N GLU A 611 -2.07 19.18 -32.21
CA GLU A 611 -3.06 18.44 -31.42
C GLU A 611 -2.84 16.93 -31.52
N ARG A 612 -2.60 16.42 -32.74
CA ARG A 612 -2.31 15.00 -32.93
C ARG A 612 -1.03 14.59 -32.19
N LEU A 613 0.06 15.35 -32.35
CA LEU A 613 1.32 15.05 -31.68
C LEU A 613 1.20 15.09 -30.15
N LEU A 614 0.42 16.03 -29.61
CA LEU A 614 0.16 16.14 -28.18
C LEU A 614 -0.53 14.88 -27.65
N LEU A 615 -1.61 14.46 -28.31
CA LEU A 615 -2.39 13.30 -27.90
C LEU A 615 -1.61 11.99 -28.11
N ASP A 616 -0.87 11.85 -29.20
CA ASP A 616 -0.02 10.68 -29.46
C ASP A 616 1.10 10.57 -28.41
N GLY A 617 1.73 11.69 -28.06
CA GLY A 617 2.75 11.75 -27.01
C GLY A 617 2.20 11.33 -25.65
N TYR A 618 1.03 11.84 -25.27
CA TYR A 618 0.39 11.45 -24.01
C TYR A 618 -0.10 10.00 -24.01
N ASN A 619 -0.65 9.52 -25.12
CA ASN A 619 -1.02 8.10 -25.28
C ASN A 619 0.19 7.16 -25.20
N ARG A 620 1.36 7.59 -25.68
CA ARG A 620 2.61 6.84 -25.50
C ARG A 620 2.98 6.71 -24.03
N MET A 621 2.83 7.78 -23.24
CA MET A 621 3.07 7.73 -21.79
C MET A 621 2.11 6.73 -21.10
N ILE A 622 0.81 6.82 -21.40
CA ILE A 622 -0.21 5.92 -20.83
C ILE A 622 -0.01 4.47 -21.26
N GLY A 623 0.37 4.24 -22.52
CA GLY A 623 0.67 2.91 -23.05
C GLY A 623 1.79 2.19 -22.28
N HIS A 624 2.63 2.96 -21.59
CA HIS A 624 3.67 2.46 -20.68
C HIS A 624 3.31 2.64 -19.19
N GLY A 625 2.03 2.79 -18.87
CA GLY A 625 1.51 2.91 -17.50
C GLY A 625 1.78 4.24 -16.82
N GLY A 626 2.27 5.27 -17.54
CA GLY A 626 2.49 6.60 -17.00
C GLY A 626 1.26 7.48 -17.19
N ALA A 627 0.81 8.13 -16.11
CA ALA A 627 -0.31 9.06 -16.11
C ALA A 627 0.09 10.50 -15.75
N LEU A 628 1.32 10.71 -15.25
CA LEU A 628 1.90 12.03 -14.97
C LEU A 628 1.81 12.97 -16.20
N PHE A 629 1.80 14.29 -15.99
CA PHE A 629 1.53 15.31 -17.03
C PHE A 629 0.09 15.33 -17.57
N TYR A 630 -0.88 14.68 -16.93
CA TYR A 630 -2.28 14.73 -17.38
C TYR A 630 -2.83 16.17 -17.37
N SER A 631 -2.70 16.87 -16.24
CA SER A 631 -3.17 18.27 -16.12
C SER A 631 -2.49 19.20 -17.11
N PHE A 632 -1.18 19.04 -17.33
CA PHE A 632 -0.41 19.80 -18.31
C PHE A 632 -0.87 19.54 -19.75
N THR A 633 -1.08 18.27 -20.10
CA THR A 633 -1.55 17.86 -21.43
C THR A 633 -2.95 18.39 -21.69
N ALA A 634 -3.87 18.26 -20.71
CA ALA A 634 -5.23 18.79 -20.83
C ALA A 634 -5.24 20.32 -20.98
N TRP A 635 -4.37 21.02 -20.25
CA TRP A 635 -4.20 22.47 -20.39
C TRP A 635 -3.80 22.85 -21.81
N HIS A 636 -2.73 22.26 -22.34
CA HIS A 636 -2.25 22.59 -23.68
C HIS A 636 -3.19 22.09 -24.79
N HIS A 637 -3.92 20.99 -24.59
CA HIS A 637 -4.97 20.58 -25.52
C HIS A 637 -6.08 21.64 -25.58
N GLY A 638 -6.50 22.15 -24.43
CA GLY A 638 -7.45 23.25 -24.34
C GLY A 638 -6.97 24.50 -25.09
N GLU A 639 -5.70 24.88 -24.95
CA GLU A 639 -5.11 26.02 -25.68
C GLU A 639 -5.15 25.82 -27.20
N LEU A 640 -4.83 24.61 -27.69
CA LEU A 640 -4.91 24.28 -29.11
C LEU A 640 -6.36 24.37 -29.62
N LEU A 641 -7.32 23.83 -28.87
CA LEU A 641 -8.74 23.90 -29.23
C LEU A 641 -9.26 25.34 -29.26
N LEU A 642 -8.84 26.19 -28.32
CA LEU A 642 -9.16 27.62 -28.36
C LEU A 642 -8.63 28.29 -29.63
N ARG A 643 -7.36 28.03 -29.99
CA ARG A 643 -6.74 28.59 -31.20
C ARG A 643 -7.40 28.09 -32.47
N ALA A 644 -7.89 26.85 -32.48
CA ALA A 644 -8.64 26.25 -33.59
C ALA A 644 -10.09 26.77 -33.71
N GLY A 645 -10.57 27.58 -32.77
CA GLY A 645 -11.97 28.02 -32.73
C GLY A 645 -12.96 26.94 -32.25
N ARG A 646 -12.46 25.82 -31.70
CA ARG A 646 -13.25 24.66 -31.23
C ARG A 646 -13.65 24.84 -29.76
N TYR A 647 -14.35 25.93 -29.45
CA TYR A 647 -14.62 26.35 -28.06
C TYR A 647 -15.48 25.36 -27.27
N ARG A 648 -16.48 24.75 -27.91
CA ARG A 648 -17.34 23.75 -27.24
C ARG A 648 -16.57 22.48 -26.89
N ASP A 649 -15.69 22.02 -27.78
CA ASP A 649 -14.82 20.87 -27.51
C ASP A 649 -13.85 21.20 -26.38
N CYS A 650 -13.28 22.41 -26.38
CA CYS A 650 -12.41 22.91 -25.31
C CYS A 650 -13.10 22.86 -23.94
N GLU A 651 -14.33 23.39 -23.82
CA GLU A 651 -15.09 23.35 -22.56
C GLU A 651 -15.34 21.93 -22.08
N GLN A 652 -15.71 21.01 -22.99
CA GLN A 652 -16.02 19.62 -22.66
C GLN A 652 -14.77 18.86 -22.19
N VAL A 653 -13.66 19.00 -22.92
CA VAL A 653 -12.38 18.38 -22.56
C VAL A 653 -11.92 18.87 -21.19
N LEU A 654 -11.97 20.19 -20.96
CA LEU A 654 -11.50 20.75 -19.68
C LEU A 654 -12.42 20.44 -18.51
N ARG A 655 -13.74 20.36 -18.72
CA ARG A 655 -14.66 19.90 -17.68
C ARG A 655 -14.31 18.49 -17.20
N ALA A 656 -14.10 17.55 -18.13
CA ALA A 656 -13.71 16.19 -17.80
C ALA A 656 -12.31 16.11 -17.16
N ALA A 657 -11.38 16.96 -17.60
CA ALA A 657 -10.05 17.05 -17.03
C ALA A 657 -10.07 17.55 -15.58
N LEU A 658 -10.89 18.56 -15.27
CA LEU A 658 -11.05 19.09 -13.90
C LEU A 658 -11.54 18.02 -12.93
N ASP A 659 -12.55 17.22 -13.32
CA ASP A 659 -13.05 16.11 -12.49
C ASP A 659 -11.93 15.10 -12.19
N THR A 660 -11.19 14.69 -13.22
CA THR A 660 -10.10 13.72 -13.11
C THR A 660 -8.94 14.24 -12.25
N VAL A 661 -8.55 15.50 -12.44
CA VAL A 661 -7.47 16.15 -11.68
C VAL A 661 -7.82 16.27 -10.20
N LEU A 662 -9.07 16.60 -9.88
CA LEU A 662 -9.54 16.68 -8.50
C LEU A 662 -9.58 15.30 -7.83
N GLU A 663 -10.06 14.28 -8.54
CA GLU A 663 -10.06 12.89 -8.07
C GLU A 663 -8.64 12.39 -7.75
N ARG A 664 -7.68 12.68 -8.64
CA ARG A 664 -6.27 12.25 -8.51
C ARG A 664 -5.40 13.19 -7.69
N GLN A 665 -5.93 14.34 -7.27
CA GLN A 665 -5.25 15.39 -6.52
C GLN A 665 -4.04 16.05 -7.24
N GLU A 666 -4.00 16.02 -8.57
CA GLU A 666 -2.93 16.60 -9.39
C GLU A 666 -3.10 18.12 -9.57
N ARG A 667 -2.95 18.89 -8.49
CA ARG A 667 -3.46 20.27 -8.41
C ARG A 667 -2.56 21.34 -9.03
N VAL A 668 -1.33 21.00 -9.43
CA VAL A 668 -0.31 21.99 -9.83
C VAL A 668 -0.74 22.92 -10.98
N TYR A 669 -1.53 22.43 -11.94
CA TYR A 669 -2.06 23.22 -13.06
C TYR A 669 -3.57 23.43 -13.01
N LEU A 670 -4.18 23.30 -11.82
CA LEU A 670 -5.63 23.44 -11.66
C LEU A 670 -6.12 24.85 -12.03
N GLY A 671 -5.31 25.88 -11.72
CA GLY A 671 -5.62 27.27 -12.08
C GLY A 671 -5.66 27.48 -13.60
N GLU A 672 -4.69 26.94 -14.32
CA GLU A 672 -4.55 27.02 -15.77
C GLU A 672 -5.72 26.33 -16.48
N LEU A 673 -6.14 25.15 -16.01
CA LEU A 673 -7.32 24.47 -16.55
C LEU A 673 -8.60 25.31 -16.43
N LEU A 674 -8.82 25.92 -15.25
CA LEU A 674 -9.96 26.82 -15.01
C LEU A 674 -9.90 28.05 -15.92
N ILE A 675 -8.71 28.63 -16.12
CA ILE A 675 -8.52 29.80 -17.01
C ILE A 675 -8.88 29.47 -18.45
N VAL A 676 -8.39 28.35 -18.98
CA VAL A 676 -8.66 27.97 -20.38
C VAL A 676 -10.13 27.63 -20.58
N ARG A 677 -10.77 26.96 -19.61
CA ARG A 677 -12.20 26.68 -19.66
C ARG A 677 -13.04 27.95 -19.61
N ALA A 678 -12.66 28.90 -18.77
CA ALA A 678 -13.33 30.20 -18.71
C ALA A 678 -13.22 30.99 -20.02
N ARG A 679 -12.06 30.93 -20.68
CA ARG A 679 -11.86 31.53 -22.01
C ARG A 679 -12.75 30.86 -23.07
N ALA A 680 -12.94 29.54 -23.00
CA ALA A 680 -13.87 28.83 -23.88
C ALA A 680 -15.32 29.26 -23.64
N LEU A 681 -15.74 29.37 -22.38
CA LEU A 681 -17.07 29.87 -21.99
C LEU A 681 -17.30 31.30 -22.48
N HIS A 682 -16.30 32.18 -22.33
CA HIS A 682 -16.37 33.54 -22.83
C HIS A 682 -16.56 33.55 -24.36
N ALA A 683 -15.78 32.77 -25.11
CA ALA A 683 -15.92 32.65 -26.56
C ALA A 683 -17.28 32.09 -27.02
N LEU A 684 -17.95 31.30 -26.17
CA LEU A 684 -19.31 30.78 -26.40
C LEU A 684 -20.42 31.78 -26.02
N GLY A 685 -20.08 32.95 -25.44
CA GLY A 685 -21.05 33.94 -24.99
C GLY A 685 -21.61 33.71 -23.59
N GLU A 686 -21.10 32.72 -22.85
CA GLU A 686 -21.52 32.38 -21.49
C GLU A 686 -20.83 33.29 -20.44
N LEU A 687 -21.04 34.60 -20.55
CA LEU A 687 -20.25 35.63 -19.84
C LEU A 687 -20.30 35.49 -18.30
N GLY A 688 -21.47 35.19 -17.74
CA GLY A 688 -21.63 35.01 -16.29
C GLY A 688 -20.88 33.80 -15.77
N GLN A 689 -20.89 32.69 -16.51
CA GLN A 689 -20.15 31.48 -16.17
C GLN A 689 -18.64 31.72 -16.29
N ALA A 690 -18.20 32.40 -17.36
CA ALA A 690 -16.80 32.75 -17.57
C ALA A 690 -16.25 33.65 -16.45
N GLU A 691 -17.01 34.67 -16.01
CA GLU A 691 -16.63 35.51 -14.86
C GLU A 691 -16.50 34.68 -13.57
N GLN A 692 -17.48 33.82 -13.28
CA GLN A 692 -17.45 32.96 -12.09
C GLN A 692 -16.26 31.99 -12.10
N GLU A 693 -15.97 31.40 -13.26
CA GLU A 693 -14.86 30.46 -13.43
C GLU A 693 -13.51 31.17 -13.25
N LEU A 694 -13.32 32.38 -13.79
CA LEU A 694 -12.10 33.17 -13.60
C LEU A 694 -11.90 33.59 -12.14
N ARG A 695 -12.97 33.96 -11.43
CA ARG A 695 -12.90 34.24 -9.99
C ARG A 695 -12.50 33.00 -9.19
N SER A 696 -13.03 31.84 -9.57
CA SER A 696 -12.66 30.55 -8.99
C SER A 696 -11.20 30.21 -9.27
N ALA A 697 -10.71 30.50 -10.48
CA ALA A 697 -9.30 30.34 -10.85
C ALA A 697 -8.38 31.22 -9.99
N ILE A 698 -8.73 32.50 -9.76
CA ILE A 698 -7.97 33.39 -8.86
C ILE A 698 -7.92 32.81 -7.45
N SER A 699 -9.07 32.45 -6.89
CA SER A 699 -9.14 31.90 -5.52
C SER A 699 -8.35 30.59 -5.39
N THR A 700 -8.39 29.74 -6.42
CA THR A 700 -7.65 28.47 -6.46
C THR A 700 -6.16 28.72 -6.54
N ALA A 701 -5.72 29.62 -7.42
CA ALA A 701 -4.31 29.99 -7.56
C ALA A 701 -3.76 30.64 -6.28
N GLU A 702 -4.54 31.47 -5.59
CA GLU A 702 -4.18 32.02 -4.28
C GLU A 702 -4.02 30.91 -3.22
N ALA A 703 -4.92 29.93 -3.19
CA ALA A 703 -4.85 28.81 -2.24
C ALA A 703 -3.65 27.88 -2.49
N LEU A 704 -3.25 27.71 -3.76
CA LEU A 704 -2.09 26.91 -4.16
C LEU A 704 -0.78 27.72 -4.18
N GLY A 705 -0.84 29.04 -3.97
CA GLY A 705 0.32 29.92 -4.08
C GLY A 705 0.87 30.08 -5.50
N SER A 706 0.08 29.80 -6.55
CA SER A 706 0.48 29.99 -7.94
C SER A 706 0.36 31.46 -8.36
N VAL A 707 1.49 32.15 -8.39
CA VAL A 707 1.61 33.51 -8.91
C VAL A 707 1.24 33.63 -10.40
N PRO A 708 1.75 32.79 -11.32
CA PRO A 708 1.43 32.93 -12.75
C PRO A 708 -0.05 32.70 -13.03
N ALA A 709 -0.67 31.64 -12.48
CA ALA A 709 -2.10 31.38 -12.70
C ALA A 709 -2.98 32.51 -12.14
N ARG A 710 -2.67 33.03 -10.95
CA ARG A 710 -3.40 34.14 -10.33
C ARG A 710 -3.36 35.41 -11.20
N ILE A 711 -2.18 35.76 -11.72
CA ILE A 711 -2.01 36.93 -12.60
C ILE A 711 -2.71 36.71 -13.94
N ALA A 712 -2.57 35.53 -14.55
CA ALA A 712 -3.24 35.19 -15.81
C ALA A 712 -4.76 35.25 -15.68
N ALA A 713 -5.34 34.62 -14.65
CA ALA A 713 -6.78 34.65 -14.39
C ALA A 713 -7.30 36.09 -14.18
N ALA A 714 -6.58 36.91 -13.41
CA ALA A 714 -6.94 38.30 -13.20
C ALA A 714 -6.85 39.14 -14.48
N THR A 715 -5.89 38.85 -15.36
CA THR A 715 -5.74 39.52 -16.66
C THR A 715 -6.96 39.23 -17.54
N TYR A 716 -7.33 37.96 -17.71
CA TYR A 716 -8.51 37.58 -18.49
C TYR A 716 -9.82 38.08 -17.87
N LEU A 717 -9.91 38.13 -16.54
CA LEU A 717 -11.08 38.70 -15.86
C LEU A 717 -11.19 40.20 -16.12
N ALA A 718 -10.08 40.92 -16.08
CA ALA A 718 -10.07 42.35 -16.38
C ALA A 718 -10.51 42.64 -17.81
N ASP A 719 -10.08 41.82 -18.78
CA ASP A 719 -10.54 41.89 -20.17
C ASP A 719 -12.05 41.65 -20.31
N LEU A 720 -12.56 40.59 -19.68
CA LEU A 720 -13.99 40.27 -19.70
C LEU A 720 -14.82 41.41 -19.10
N LEU A 721 -14.41 41.91 -17.92
CA LEU A 721 -15.10 42.99 -17.21
C LEU A 721 -15.10 44.30 -18.03
N ALA A 722 -13.98 44.62 -18.67
CA ALA A 722 -13.90 45.76 -19.59
C ALA A 722 -14.88 45.61 -20.76
N GLY A 723 -14.96 44.41 -21.35
CA GLY A 723 -15.89 44.10 -22.45
C GLY A 723 -17.37 44.25 -22.09
N ILE A 724 -17.74 44.13 -20.81
CA ILE A 724 -19.13 44.30 -20.32
C ILE A 724 -19.37 45.65 -19.62
N GLY A 725 -18.47 46.63 -19.80
CA GLY A 725 -18.64 47.99 -19.27
C GLY A 725 -18.26 48.16 -17.78
N ARG A 726 -17.61 47.17 -17.17
CA ARG A 726 -17.13 47.18 -15.78
C ARG A 726 -15.62 47.43 -15.69
N LEU A 727 -15.13 48.41 -16.46
CA LEU A 727 -13.70 48.68 -16.62
C LEU A 727 -12.95 48.96 -15.29
N ALA A 728 -13.55 49.74 -14.39
CA ALA A 728 -12.96 50.06 -13.10
C ALA A 728 -12.75 48.81 -12.22
N ASP A 729 -13.73 47.90 -12.19
CA ASP A 729 -13.62 46.61 -11.49
C ASP A 729 -12.47 45.78 -12.07
N GLY A 730 -12.34 45.74 -13.40
CA GLY A 730 -11.27 45.03 -14.09
C GLY A 730 -9.88 45.56 -13.73
N ILE A 731 -9.70 46.89 -13.75
CA ILE A 731 -8.45 47.55 -13.33
C ILE A 731 -8.11 47.17 -11.88
N GLN A 732 -9.09 47.29 -10.96
CA GLN A 732 -8.87 47.01 -9.54
C GLN A 732 -8.45 45.55 -9.29
N MET A 733 -9.08 44.59 -9.98
CA MET A 733 -8.73 43.17 -9.87
C MET A 733 -7.31 42.89 -10.36
N LEU A 734 -6.93 43.45 -11.51
CA LEU A 734 -5.60 43.24 -12.08
C LEU A 734 -4.50 43.91 -11.24
N GLU A 735 -4.74 45.11 -10.73
CA GLU A 735 -3.84 45.78 -9.78
C GLU A 735 -3.61 44.96 -8.52
N ARG A 736 -4.69 44.39 -7.95
CA ARG A 736 -4.59 43.51 -6.79
C ARG A 736 -3.76 42.27 -7.10
N ALA A 737 -3.93 41.67 -8.28
CA ALA A 737 -3.16 40.51 -8.70
C ALA A 737 -1.67 40.83 -8.91
N LEU A 738 -1.32 42.03 -9.36
CA LEU A 738 0.09 42.43 -9.56
C LEU A 738 0.81 42.86 -8.27
N ARG A 739 0.12 42.99 -7.13
CA ARG A 739 0.76 43.35 -5.86
C ARG A 739 1.83 42.32 -5.48
N GLY A 740 3.02 42.81 -5.15
CA GLY A 740 4.15 41.97 -4.73
C GLY A 740 4.96 41.37 -5.88
N THR A 741 4.61 41.63 -7.15
CA THR A 741 5.37 41.17 -8.32
C THR A 741 6.22 42.33 -8.88
N PRO A 742 7.57 42.29 -8.77
CA PRO A 742 8.43 43.37 -9.27
C PRO A 742 8.39 43.47 -10.81
N PRO A 743 8.19 44.65 -11.41
CA PRO A 743 8.08 44.79 -12.87
C PRO A 743 9.33 44.38 -13.65
N LEU A 744 10.52 44.58 -13.07
CA LEU A 744 11.81 44.31 -13.72
C LEU A 744 12.19 42.82 -13.72
N GLN A 745 11.58 42.02 -12.86
CA GLN A 745 11.84 40.58 -12.71
C GLN A 745 10.63 39.74 -13.17
N ALA A 746 9.64 40.38 -13.80
CA ALA A 746 8.39 39.77 -14.20
C ALA A 746 8.58 38.81 -15.37
N GLY A 747 8.13 37.56 -15.21
CA GLY A 747 7.96 36.58 -16.29
C GLY A 747 6.91 37.02 -17.33
N PRO A 748 6.76 36.25 -18.43
CA PRO A 748 5.94 36.64 -19.58
C PRO A 748 4.48 36.92 -19.20
N VAL A 749 3.91 36.15 -18.27
CA VAL A 749 2.54 36.34 -17.77
C VAL A 749 2.38 37.71 -17.09
N ALA A 750 3.32 38.07 -16.21
CA ALA A 750 3.29 39.35 -15.51
C ALA A 750 3.57 40.54 -16.44
N GLN A 751 4.45 40.37 -17.45
CA GLN A 751 4.68 41.39 -18.48
C GLN A 751 3.42 41.66 -19.31
N ARG A 752 2.71 40.61 -19.76
CA ARG A 752 1.41 40.73 -20.45
C ARG A 752 0.38 41.44 -19.58
N ALA A 753 0.31 41.10 -18.30
CA ALA A 753 -0.60 41.73 -17.34
C ALA A 753 -0.31 43.22 -17.13
N VAL A 754 0.97 43.62 -17.04
CA VAL A 754 1.36 45.03 -16.92
C VAL A 754 0.98 45.82 -18.19
N ALA A 755 1.23 45.25 -19.37
CA ALA A 755 0.83 45.86 -20.64
C ALA A 755 -0.69 46.04 -20.73
N LYS A 756 -1.45 45.00 -20.33
CA LYS A 756 -2.91 45.03 -20.28
C LYS A 756 -3.42 46.10 -19.31
N LEU A 757 -2.82 46.21 -18.12
CA LEU A 757 -3.20 47.22 -17.13
C LEU A 757 -2.98 48.65 -17.67
N ALA A 758 -1.88 48.87 -18.41
CA ALA A 758 -1.63 50.16 -19.06
C ALA A 758 -2.69 50.49 -20.13
N GLU A 759 -3.05 49.51 -20.96
CA GLU A 759 -4.12 49.64 -21.97
C GLU A 759 -5.48 49.99 -21.34
N LEU A 760 -5.86 49.28 -20.27
CA LEU A 760 -7.14 49.51 -19.57
C LEU A 760 -7.18 50.89 -18.90
N ARG A 761 -6.08 51.33 -18.29
CA ARG A 761 -5.97 52.68 -17.70
C ARG A 761 -6.07 53.78 -18.74
N HIS A 762 -5.42 53.61 -19.89
CA HIS A 762 -5.53 54.56 -20.99
C HIS A 762 -6.98 54.67 -21.47
N SER A 763 -7.64 53.52 -21.66
CA SER A 763 -9.06 53.48 -22.04
C SER A 763 -9.97 54.15 -21.00
N HIS A 764 -9.71 53.93 -19.71
CA HIS A 764 -10.46 54.56 -18.62
C HIS A 764 -10.31 56.08 -18.63
N SER A 765 -9.08 56.57 -18.87
CA SER A 765 -8.81 58.03 -18.94
C SER A 765 -9.46 58.74 -20.12
N LEU A 766 -9.81 58.01 -21.20
CA LEU A 766 -10.54 58.55 -22.35
C LEU A 766 -12.07 58.59 -22.12
N LEU A 767 -12.57 57.77 -21.20
CA LEU A 767 -13.99 57.65 -20.87
C LEU A 767 -14.42 58.53 -19.67
N SER A 768 -13.46 58.87 -18.80
CA SER A 768 -13.60 59.83 -17.68
C SER A 768 -13.32 61.25 -18.13
#